data_AF-A0A2S9JL48-F1
#
_entry.id   AF-A0A2S9JL48-F1
#
_cell.length_a   1.000
_cell.length_b   1.000
_cell.length_c   1.000
_cell.angle_alpha   90.00
_cell.angle_beta   90.00
_cell.angle_gamma   90.00
#
_symmetry.space_group_name_H-M   'P 1'
#
loop_
_entity.id
_entity.type
_entity.pdbx_description
1 polymer ?
#
loop_
_entity_poly.entity_id
_entity_poly.type
_entity_poly.pdbx_seq_one_letter_code
_entity_poly.pdbx_strand_id
1 'polypeptide(L)'
;MWYDKPAVRWEETLPLGNGQIGMMPDGKILDESIVLNEISMWSGSPEDPNNDNAYKSVDRIQKLLMAGKNDEAEILVNRNFVTKGKGSGHGKGAEIPYGCFQNFGYLNFLHTIPGEVSQYKRTLNLANATATTSFEANGIRYLREYFTSFDGNIGVVRLSANKKGAITFATHFYRDENVRHMNVTDNEMTWSGTLPDGKGGDGLRFAGKVKVITKGGSHMTHDHQVIVKNANEVLLVFAASTDYYGHRPEDAVEHLLTNAAKWTYKSLWKAHRQQFGNVFDRVSLRLEDNGKNKDIPTDQRIQRFFENPAQDNAMATLYYQFGRYLSLSSTAPKAEKALPPNLQGLWAHQIQTPWNGDYHLNVNAQMNHWGVEVNNLSEYHIPFINLVKRIAKEGEKTANAYYNAPGWVVYMMTNIWGYSAPGEQASWGASTASGWLCNHLWEHYQFTKDENYLAEIYPVLKDAAVFYHATLVKEPKNGWWVTAPSVSPENAFKMPNGKVASVAMGPTIDNQIVRELYKAVIEANDILQLQDPFVVDLEQQLRDVPPPVVVSSSGRVMEWLEDYAEVEPQHRHVSHLYGLYPGHFISPVSTPEWAEAAKKTLLARGDEGTGWSRAWKILFWARLHDGDHALEILRQLLKPAFKNETTYEGVGAGTYPNLFCAHPPFQIDGNFGGSAGIAEMLIQSHDGYIHLLPALPKAWYSGEVKGLKARGNYIVDIRWKDGRVTNFKVRGKKGETVGIFVNGDKIKKKI
;
A
#
# COMPACT_ATOMS: atom_id res chain seq x y z
N MET A 1 15.66 3.40 13.10
CA MET A 1 15.42 2.06 13.69
C MET A 1 16.76 1.43 13.99
N TRP A 2 16.90 0.68 15.08
CA TRP A 2 18.11 -0.07 15.36
C TRP A 2 17.86 -1.33 16.20
N TYR A 3 18.82 -2.25 16.17
CA TYR A 3 18.79 -3.55 16.84
C TYR A 3 20.21 -3.94 17.28
N ASP A 4 20.30 -4.75 18.34
CA ASP A 4 21.54 -5.22 18.98
C ASP A 4 21.87 -6.69 18.68
N LYS A 5 21.13 -7.31 17.76
CA LYS A 5 21.32 -8.69 17.30
C LYS A 5 21.02 -8.85 15.79
N PRO A 6 21.64 -9.82 15.11
CA PRO A 6 21.27 -10.20 13.74
C PRO A 6 19.80 -10.61 13.62
N ALA A 7 19.24 -10.50 12.42
CA ALA A 7 17.90 -11.02 12.14
C ALA A 7 17.91 -12.56 12.15
N VAL A 8 16.94 -13.16 12.84
CA VAL A 8 16.73 -14.63 12.83
C VAL A 8 15.55 -15.06 11.95
N ARG A 9 14.75 -14.09 11.48
CA ARG A 9 13.62 -14.28 10.55
C ARG A 9 13.55 -13.13 9.56
N TRP A 10 12.81 -13.31 8.47
CA TRP A 10 12.73 -12.30 7.42
C TRP A 10 12.13 -10.97 7.92
N GLU A 11 11.13 -11.01 8.79
CA GLU A 11 10.50 -9.83 9.40
C GLU A 11 11.36 -9.14 10.49
N GLU A 12 12.62 -9.57 10.63
CA GLU A 12 13.64 -8.83 11.36
C GLU A 12 14.65 -8.13 10.44
N THR A 13 14.67 -8.44 9.13
CA THR A 13 15.57 -7.82 8.14
C THR A 13 15.21 -6.35 7.88
N LEU A 14 16.13 -5.60 7.28
CA LEU A 14 15.97 -4.16 7.06
C LEU A 14 15.53 -3.86 5.62
N PRO A 15 14.30 -3.39 5.37
CA PRO A 15 13.86 -3.06 4.02
C PRO A 15 14.66 -1.88 3.46
N LEU A 16 15.20 -2.04 2.26
CA LEU A 16 15.73 -0.98 1.40
C LEU A 16 15.06 -1.08 0.04
N GLY A 17 14.74 0.06 -0.57
CA GLY A 17 14.22 0.11 -1.93
C GLY A 17 14.30 1.51 -2.52
N ASN A 18 14.39 1.57 -3.85
CA ASN A 18 14.30 2.81 -4.63
C ASN A 18 13.04 2.84 -5.52
N GLY A 19 12.14 1.87 -5.28
CA GLY A 19 10.90 1.71 -6.02
C GLY A 19 10.95 0.87 -7.28
N GLN A 20 12.13 0.42 -7.72
CA GLN A 20 12.28 -0.61 -8.75
C GLN A 20 12.95 -1.85 -8.19
N ILE A 21 14.05 -1.69 -7.45
CA ILE A 21 14.77 -2.80 -6.81
C ILE A 21 14.79 -2.65 -5.29
N GLY A 22 14.83 -3.78 -4.60
CA GLY A 22 14.88 -3.88 -3.15
C GLY A 22 16.03 -4.73 -2.64
N MET A 23 16.50 -4.43 -1.43
CA MET A 23 17.45 -5.24 -0.67
C MET A 23 16.98 -5.39 0.78
N MET A 24 17.12 -6.58 1.37
CA MET A 24 16.83 -6.82 2.78
C MET A 24 17.94 -7.62 3.46
N PRO A 25 19.02 -6.96 3.94
CA PRO A 25 20.10 -7.63 4.66
C PRO A 25 19.64 -8.12 6.04
N ASP A 26 20.08 -9.33 6.40
CA ASP A 26 19.85 -9.93 7.73
C ASP A 26 20.88 -9.51 8.78
N GLY A 27 22.04 -9.00 8.35
CA GLY A 27 23.09 -8.52 9.22
C GLY A 27 23.85 -9.62 9.97
N LYS A 28 23.75 -10.89 9.55
CA LYS A 28 24.51 -11.98 10.19
C LYS A 28 26.01 -11.80 10.02
N ILE A 29 26.78 -12.24 11.01
CA ILE A 29 28.21 -11.93 11.07
C ILE A 29 29.02 -12.76 10.05
N LEU A 30 28.79 -14.07 9.99
CA LEU A 30 29.58 -14.97 9.15
C LEU A 30 28.87 -15.34 7.84
N ASP A 31 27.56 -15.55 7.89
CA ASP A 31 26.75 -15.98 6.75
C ASP A 31 25.63 -14.97 6.54
N GLU A 32 25.96 -13.83 5.94
CA GLU A 32 24.96 -12.78 5.65
C GLU A 32 24.19 -13.11 4.38
N SER A 33 22.87 -13.00 4.46
CA SER A 33 21.99 -13.09 3.30
C SER A 33 21.27 -11.77 3.08
N ILE A 34 21.19 -11.36 1.82
CA ILE A 34 20.43 -10.19 1.38
C ILE A 34 19.35 -10.69 0.40
N VAL A 35 18.09 -10.56 0.79
CA VAL A 35 16.97 -10.81 -0.13
C VAL A 35 16.91 -9.67 -1.15
N LEU A 36 16.90 -10.03 -2.43
CA LEU A 36 16.82 -9.10 -3.56
C LEU A 36 15.41 -9.13 -4.15
N ASN A 37 14.92 -7.97 -4.58
CA ASN A 37 13.64 -7.83 -5.26
C ASN A 37 13.76 -6.89 -6.47
N GLU A 38 12.88 -7.09 -7.45
CA GLU A 38 12.65 -6.19 -8.59
C GLU A 38 11.12 -6.13 -8.78
N ILE A 39 10.51 -4.94 -8.81
CA ILE A 39 9.05 -4.74 -8.64
C ILE A 39 8.20 -5.41 -9.72
N SER A 40 8.77 -5.60 -10.91
CA SER A 40 8.12 -6.24 -12.05
C SER A 40 8.37 -7.74 -12.13
N MET A 41 9.06 -8.34 -11.16
CA MET A 41 9.34 -9.78 -11.05
C MET A 41 8.06 -10.61 -10.75
N TRP A 42 7.23 -10.78 -11.78
CA TRP A 42 5.95 -11.50 -11.71
C TRP A 42 5.92 -12.66 -12.70
N SER A 43 5.45 -13.82 -12.24
CA SER A 43 5.06 -14.90 -13.14
C SER A 43 3.69 -14.63 -13.77
N GLY A 44 3.21 -15.54 -14.62
CA GLY A 44 1.94 -15.43 -15.33
C GLY A 44 2.09 -14.73 -16.68
N SER A 45 0.96 -14.40 -17.28
CA SER A 45 0.89 -13.78 -18.60
C SER A 45 -0.46 -13.08 -18.80
N PRO A 46 -0.57 -12.19 -19.81
CA PRO A 46 -1.87 -11.69 -20.23
C PRO A 46 -2.86 -12.84 -20.52
N GLU A 47 -4.05 -12.73 -19.95
CA GLU A 47 -5.16 -13.65 -20.17
C GLU A 47 -6.48 -12.89 -20.32
N ASP A 48 -7.47 -13.52 -20.95
CA ASP A 48 -8.85 -13.07 -20.91
C ASP A 48 -9.65 -14.01 -19.99
N PRO A 49 -9.84 -13.64 -18.72
CA PRO A 49 -10.52 -14.46 -17.73
C PRO A 49 -12.05 -14.28 -17.77
N ASN A 50 -12.57 -13.49 -18.69
CA ASN A 50 -14.00 -13.15 -18.73
C ASN A 50 -14.88 -14.35 -19.07
N ASN A 51 -16.09 -14.36 -18.50
CA ASN A 51 -17.15 -15.27 -18.86
C ASN A 51 -18.19 -14.55 -19.76
N ASP A 52 -18.06 -14.70 -21.07
CA ASP A 52 -18.96 -14.08 -22.06
C ASP A 52 -20.42 -14.55 -22.00
N ASN A 53 -20.76 -15.51 -21.13
CA ASN A 53 -22.13 -15.94 -20.90
C ASN A 53 -22.71 -15.42 -19.57
N ALA A 54 -21.93 -14.69 -18.77
CA ALA A 54 -22.35 -14.21 -17.46
C ALA A 54 -23.56 -13.26 -17.55
N TYR A 55 -23.56 -12.34 -18.53
CA TYR A 55 -24.66 -11.38 -18.74
C TYR A 55 -26.03 -12.05 -18.89
N LYS A 56 -26.09 -13.28 -19.43
CA LYS A 56 -27.34 -14.03 -19.62
C LYS A 56 -28.02 -14.41 -18.31
N SER A 57 -27.28 -14.40 -17.20
CA SER A 57 -27.79 -14.75 -15.87
C SER A 57 -28.22 -13.54 -15.05
N VAL A 58 -27.82 -12.32 -15.42
CA VAL A 58 -28.02 -11.08 -14.63
C VAL A 58 -29.49 -10.84 -14.33
N ASP A 59 -30.36 -10.87 -15.34
CA ASP A 59 -31.82 -10.67 -15.15
C ASP A 59 -32.40 -11.67 -14.14
N ARG A 60 -32.00 -12.94 -14.19
CA ARG A 60 -32.49 -13.96 -13.26
C ARG A 60 -31.94 -13.75 -11.85
N ILE A 61 -30.67 -13.39 -11.72
CA ILE A 61 -30.05 -13.06 -10.43
C ILE A 61 -30.77 -11.87 -9.79
N GLN A 62 -31.00 -10.80 -10.55
CA GLN A 62 -31.69 -9.60 -10.09
C GLN A 62 -33.13 -9.91 -9.66
N LYS A 63 -33.89 -10.70 -10.43
CA LYS A 63 -35.24 -11.15 -10.05
C LYS A 63 -35.27 -11.95 -8.75
N LEU A 64 -34.27 -12.80 -8.50
CA LEU A 64 -34.16 -13.54 -7.24
C LEU A 64 -33.87 -12.59 -6.07
N LEU A 65 -32.96 -11.64 -6.24
CA LEU A 65 -32.66 -10.62 -5.23
C LEU A 65 -33.90 -9.76 -4.92
N MET A 66 -34.63 -9.30 -5.94
CA MET A 66 -35.87 -8.53 -5.76
C MET A 66 -36.97 -9.31 -5.04
N ALA A 67 -36.94 -10.65 -5.11
CA ALA A 67 -37.84 -11.52 -4.37
C ALA A 67 -37.33 -11.89 -2.95
N GLY A 68 -36.21 -11.33 -2.50
CA GLY A 68 -35.58 -11.66 -1.21
C GLY A 68 -34.95 -13.04 -1.14
N LYS A 69 -34.62 -13.65 -2.30
CA LYS A 69 -34.04 -15.00 -2.44
C LYS A 69 -32.53 -14.92 -2.65
N ASN A 70 -31.83 -14.25 -1.75
CA ASN A 70 -30.38 -14.00 -1.84
C ASN A 70 -29.54 -15.28 -1.89
N ASP A 71 -29.93 -16.32 -1.15
CA ASP A 71 -29.26 -17.63 -1.16
C ASP A 71 -29.36 -18.31 -2.54
N GLU A 72 -30.53 -18.26 -3.19
CA GLU A 72 -30.71 -18.79 -4.55
C GLU A 72 -29.94 -17.93 -5.58
N ALA A 73 -29.92 -16.61 -5.41
CA ALA A 73 -29.15 -15.70 -6.25
C ALA A 73 -27.65 -15.97 -6.15
N GLU A 74 -27.13 -16.18 -4.94
CA GLU A 74 -25.71 -16.48 -4.69
C GLU A 74 -25.26 -17.79 -5.34
N ILE A 75 -26.09 -18.83 -5.33
CA ILE A 75 -25.82 -20.07 -6.07
C ILE A 75 -25.65 -19.79 -7.56
N LEU A 76 -26.49 -18.90 -8.12
CA LEU A 76 -26.44 -18.54 -9.53
C LEU A 76 -25.23 -17.66 -9.87
N VAL A 77 -24.86 -16.73 -8.98
CA VAL A 77 -23.62 -15.93 -9.10
C VAL A 77 -22.39 -16.84 -9.10
N ASN A 78 -22.27 -17.74 -8.12
CA ASN A 78 -21.15 -18.69 -8.06
C ASN A 78 -21.06 -19.61 -9.29
N ARG A 79 -22.19 -19.91 -9.94
CA ARG A 79 -22.20 -20.77 -11.13
C ARG A 79 -21.83 -20.02 -12.41
N ASN A 80 -22.33 -18.80 -12.57
CA ASN A 80 -22.37 -18.14 -13.87
C ASN A 80 -21.69 -16.76 -13.91
N PHE A 81 -21.31 -16.21 -12.76
CA PHE A 81 -20.86 -14.82 -12.61
C PHE A 81 -19.49 -14.71 -11.91
N VAL A 82 -18.65 -15.74 -12.05
CA VAL A 82 -17.26 -15.77 -11.58
C VAL A 82 -16.31 -15.79 -12.79
N THR A 83 -15.01 -15.61 -12.55
CA THR A 83 -13.97 -15.78 -13.59
C THR A 83 -14.07 -17.14 -14.28
N LYS A 84 -13.73 -17.17 -15.57
CA LYS A 84 -13.41 -18.40 -16.29
C LYS A 84 -12.01 -18.88 -15.90
N GLY A 85 -11.78 -20.18 -16.00
CA GLY A 85 -10.45 -20.75 -15.77
C GLY A 85 -10.08 -20.79 -14.29
N LYS A 86 -8.80 -20.60 -13.99
CA LYS A 86 -8.27 -20.75 -12.62
C LYS A 86 -8.37 -19.48 -11.77
N GLY A 87 -8.67 -18.32 -12.37
CA GLY A 87 -8.66 -17.03 -11.67
C GLY A 87 -7.31 -16.75 -11.01
N SER A 88 -7.34 -16.17 -9.81
CA SER A 88 -6.17 -15.97 -8.95
C SER A 88 -5.51 -17.27 -8.45
N GLY A 89 -6.13 -18.43 -8.69
CA GLY A 89 -5.71 -19.70 -8.13
C GLY A 89 -5.94 -19.76 -6.62
N HIS A 90 -6.92 -19.01 -6.10
CA HIS A 90 -7.13 -18.80 -4.67
C HIS A 90 -5.86 -18.34 -3.94
N GLY A 91 -5.15 -17.36 -4.50
CA GLY A 91 -3.87 -16.87 -3.97
C GLY A 91 -2.68 -17.81 -4.17
N LYS A 92 -2.77 -18.75 -5.13
CA LYS A 92 -1.70 -19.68 -5.55
C LYS A 92 -1.42 -19.59 -7.05
N GLY A 93 -1.12 -18.36 -7.46
CA GLY A 93 -1.02 -17.87 -8.82
C GLY A 93 0.31 -18.14 -9.52
N ALA A 94 1.36 -18.61 -8.81
CA ALA A 94 2.72 -18.63 -9.35
C ALA A 94 2.87 -19.42 -10.66
N GLU A 95 2.10 -20.50 -10.84
CA GLU A 95 2.17 -21.42 -11.99
C GLU A 95 0.96 -21.35 -12.91
N ILE A 96 0.16 -20.28 -12.84
CA ILE A 96 -1.06 -20.10 -13.64
C ILE A 96 -1.07 -18.70 -14.27
N PRO A 97 -1.91 -18.43 -15.29
CA PRO A 97 -1.77 -17.21 -16.07
C PRO A 97 -1.94 -15.92 -15.26
N TYR A 98 -2.75 -15.94 -14.19
CA TYR A 98 -2.88 -14.80 -13.27
C TYR A 98 -1.53 -14.34 -12.69
N GLY A 99 -0.63 -15.27 -12.37
CA GLY A 99 0.70 -14.96 -11.91
C GLY A 99 0.83 -14.63 -10.43
N CYS A 100 2.07 -14.32 -10.02
CA CYS A 100 2.43 -14.02 -8.64
C CYS A 100 3.66 -13.12 -8.62
N PHE A 101 3.68 -12.10 -7.74
CA PHE A 101 4.89 -11.37 -7.41
C PHE A 101 5.87 -12.28 -6.67
N GLN A 102 7.15 -12.26 -7.05
CA GLN A 102 8.16 -13.15 -6.49
C GLN A 102 9.38 -12.36 -6.00
N ASN A 103 10.16 -12.94 -5.09
CA ASN A 103 11.52 -12.47 -4.84
C ASN A 103 12.33 -12.41 -6.16
N PHE A 104 13.44 -11.69 -6.21
CA PHE A 104 14.41 -11.76 -7.32
C PHE A 104 15.49 -12.82 -7.07
N GLY A 105 15.87 -13.00 -5.81
CA GLY A 105 16.82 -14.02 -5.35
C GLY A 105 17.55 -13.55 -4.10
N TYR A 106 18.71 -14.13 -3.83
CA TYR A 106 19.51 -13.90 -2.63
C TYR A 106 20.96 -13.62 -3.02
N LEU A 107 21.53 -12.57 -2.44
CA LEU A 107 22.98 -12.34 -2.48
C LEU A 107 23.56 -12.69 -1.12
N ASN A 108 24.40 -13.72 -1.09
CA ASN A 108 24.96 -14.27 0.13
C ASN A 108 26.43 -13.91 0.29
N PHE A 109 26.88 -13.78 1.53
CA PHE A 109 28.26 -13.47 1.91
C PHE A 109 28.73 -14.42 3.00
N LEU A 110 29.72 -15.24 2.67
CA LEU A 110 30.41 -16.15 3.57
C LEU A 110 31.71 -15.50 4.02
N HIS A 111 31.68 -14.84 5.17
CA HIS A 111 32.81 -14.09 5.72
C HIS A 111 33.74 -14.99 6.54
N THR A 112 35.04 -14.70 6.46
CA THR A 112 36.05 -15.24 7.39
C THR A 112 36.42 -14.17 8.40
N ILE A 113 35.80 -14.22 9.58
CA ILE A 113 36.04 -13.27 10.68
C ILE A 113 36.45 -14.07 11.92
N PRO A 114 37.74 -14.05 12.30
CA PRO A 114 38.20 -14.77 13.47
C PRO A 114 37.85 -14.01 14.76
N GLY A 115 37.63 -14.75 15.84
CA GLY A 115 37.47 -14.21 17.20
C GLY A 115 36.02 -14.04 17.65
N GLU A 116 35.87 -13.72 18.94
CA GLU A 116 34.57 -13.43 19.54
C GLU A 116 34.05 -12.05 19.09
N VAL A 117 32.74 -11.98 18.90
CA VAL A 117 32.07 -10.78 18.40
C VAL A 117 31.47 -9.99 19.56
N SER A 118 31.64 -8.67 19.53
CA SER A 118 31.07 -7.74 20.50
C SER A 118 30.57 -6.46 19.81
N GLN A 119 29.90 -5.59 20.58
CA GLN A 119 29.38 -4.30 20.11
C GLN A 119 28.54 -4.38 18.82
N TYR A 120 27.78 -5.46 18.66
CA TYR A 120 26.93 -5.64 17.49
C TYR A 120 25.83 -4.57 17.46
N LYS A 121 25.63 -3.97 16.29
CA LYS A 121 24.52 -3.05 16.03
C LYS A 121 24.16 -3.07 14.56
N ARG A 122 22.86 -3.16 14.27
CA ARG A 122 22.33 -2.89 12.92
C ARG A 122 21.28 -1.78 12.96
N THR A 123 21.24 -0.95 11.92
CA THR A 123 20.35 0.21 11.86
C THR A 123 19.72 0.37 10.48
N LEU A 124 18.49 0.87 10.44
CA LEU A 124 17.90 1.49 9.26
C LEU A 124 17.63 2.95 9.60
N ASN A 125 18.27 3.85 8.87
CA ASN A 125 18.08 5.28 9.02
C ASN A 125 17.12 5.79 7.95
N LEU A 126 15.92 6.15 8.38
CA LEU A 126 14.85 6.62 7.48
C LEU A 126 15.19 7.99 6.85
N ALA A 127 15.98 8.83 7.51
CA ALA A 127 16.29 10.19 7.03
C ALA A 127 17.31 10.22 5.89
N ASN A 128 17.95 9.09 5.59
CA ASN A 128 18.90 8.97 4.50
C ASN A 128 18.77 7.65 3.73
N ALA A 129 17.74 6.85 3.98
CA ALA A 129 17.49 5.55 3.33
C ALA A 129 18.70 4.60 3.28
N THR A 130 19.50 4.57 4.35
CA THR A 130 20.65 3.66 4.48
C THR A 130 20.47 2.67 5.62
N ALA A 131 20.86 1.42 5.39
CA ALA A 131 21.04 0.43 6.45
C ALA A 131 22.53 0.25 6.79
N THR A 132 22.83 -0.16 8.01
CA THR A 132 24.19 -0.48 8.45
C THR A 132 24.22 -1.71 9.35
N THR A 133 25.31 -2.46 9.31
CA THR A 133 25.67 -3.50 10.30
C THR A 133 27.09 -3.23 10.79
N SER A 134 27.31 -3.14 12.09
CA SER A 134 28.64 -2.93 12.69
C SER A 134 28.87 -3.84 13.89
N PHE A 135 30.09 -4.31 14.05
CA PHE A 135 30.52 -5.13 15.18
C PHE A 135 32.04 -5.12 15.32
N GLU A 136 32.56 -5.58 16.45
CA GLU A 136 33.99 -5.76 16.70
C GLU A 136 34.33 -7.24 16.85
N ALA A 137 35.45 -7.68 16.24
CA ALA A 137 36.02 -9.00 16.45
C ALA A 137 37.55 -8.90 16.45
N ASN A 138 38.21 -9.49 17.46
CA ASN A 138 39.67 -9.42 17.66
C ASN A 138 40.27 -8.00 17.55
N GLY A 139 39.59 -6.99 18.12
CA GLY A 139 40.01 -5.58 18.09
C GLY A 139 39.84 -4.89 16.72
N ILE A 140 39.24 -5.57 15.74
CA ILE A 140 38.92 -5.01 14.43
C ILE A 140 37.43 -4.65 14.42
N ARG A 141 37.13 -3.40 14.08
CA ARG A 141 35.75 -2.94 13.88
C ARG A 141 35.37 -3.09 12.42
N TYR A 142 34.33 -3.87 12.16
CA TYR A 142 33.73 -4.10 10.85
C TYR A 142 32.51 -3.21 10.69
N LEU A 143 32.34 -2.66 9.49
CA LEU A 143 31.17 -1.86 9.11
C LEU A 143 30.70 -2.26 7.72
N ARG A 144 29.42 -2.57 7.63
CA ARG A 144 28.69 -2.81 6.39
C ARG A 144 27.65 -1.72 6.21
N GLU A 145 27.55 -1.17 5.02
CA GLU A 145 26.62 -0.08 4.67
C GLU A 145 25.85 -0.46 3.40
N TYR A 146 24.53 -0.27 3.41
CA TYR A 146 23.64 -0.71 2.33
C TYR A 146 22.68 0.41 1.95
N PHE A 147 22.45 0.61 0.65
CA PHE A 147 21.35 1.42 0.16
C PHE A 147 21.01 1.05 -1.28
N THR A 148 19.76 1.26 -1.67
CA THR A 148 19.31 1.28 -3.08
C THR A 148 19.29 2.73 -3.53
N SER A 149 20.03 3.07 -4.59
CA SER A 149 20.22 4.46 -5.00
C SER A 149 18.92 5.06 -5.56
N PHE A 150 18.61 6.29 -5.15
CA PHE A 150 17.50 7.09 -5.71
C PHE A 150 17.96 7.95 -6.91
N ASP A 151 19.26 7.96 -7.21
CA ASP A 151 19.85 8.67 -8.36
C ASP A 151 20.18 7.72 -9.53
N GLY A 152 20.13 6.41 -9.30
CA GLY A 152 20.31 5.38 -10.32
C GLY A 152 19.73 4.06 -9.84
N ASN A 153 19.26 3.23 -10.76
CA ASN A 153 18.59 1.98 -10.42
C ASN A 153 19.58 0.86 -10.00
N ILE A 154 20.32 1.07 -8.90
CA ILE A 154 21.35 0.16 -8.40
C ILE A 154 21.30 -0.01 -6.88
N GLY A 155 21.57 -1.23 -6.42
CA GLY A 155 21.85 -1.56 -5.02
C GLY A 155 23.34 -1.38 -4.73
N VAL A 156 23.67 -0.91 -3.53
CA VAL A 156 25.05 -0.64 -3.10
C VAL A 156 25.29 -1.32 -1.75
N VAL A 157 26.36 -2.11 -1.68
CA VAL A 157 26.87 -2.72 -0.45
C VAL A 157 28.33 -2.31 -0.28
N ARG A 158 28.67 -1.67 0.83
CA ARG A 158 30.05 -1.37 1.21
C ARG A 158 30.45 -2.19 2.41
N LEU A 159 31.58 -2.87 2.30
CA LEU A 159 32.24 -3.60 3.38
C LEU A 159 33.53 -2.86 3.72
N SER A 160 33.72 -2.52 4.99
CA SER A 160 34.90 -1.80 5.48
C SER A 160 35.33 -2.31 6.86
N ALA A 161 36.60 -2.10 7.20
CA ALA A 161 37.14 -2.38 8.52
C ALA A 161 38.15 -1.30 8.93
N ASN A 162 38.37 -1.11 10.24
CA ASN A 162 39.39 -0.18 10.75
C ASN A 162 40.83 -0.72 10.64
N LYS A 163 41.03 -1.92 10.08
CA LYS A 163 42.33 -2.53 9.81
C LYS A 163 42.46 -2.88 8.33
N LYS A 164 43.56 -2.46 7.71
CA LYS A 164 43.89 -2.82 6.33
C LYS A 164 44.01 -4.34 6.18
N GLY A 165 43.55 -4.87 5.06
CA GLY A 165 43.61 -6.28 4.73
C GLY A 165 42.72 -7.19 5.59
N ALA A 166 41.72 -6.64 6.29
CA ALA A 166 40.88 -7.42 7.21
C ALA A 166 39.62 -8.02 6.58
N ILE A 167 39.33 -7.73 5.30
CA ILE A 167 38.09 -8.16 4.64
C ILE A 167 38.38 -9.36 3.75
N THR A 168 37.84 -10.52 4.17
CA THR A 168 37.88 -11.78 3.41
C THR A 168 36.49 -12.42 3.43
N PHE A 169 35.95 -12.73 2.25
CA PHE A 169 34.66 -13.39 2.09
C PHE A 169 34.51 -14.07 0.73
N ALA A 170 33.57 -14.99 0.61
CA ALA A 170 33.02 -15.44 -0.65
C ALA A 170 31.60 -14.90 -0.83
N THR A 171 31.23 -14.45 -2.03
CA THR A 171 29.86 -14.05 -2.35
C THR A 171 29.32 -14.83 -3.52
N HIS A 172 28.04 -15.17 -3.47
CA HIS A 172 27.33 -15.89 -4.52
C HIS A 172 25.87 -15.44 -4.61
N PHE A 173 25.30 -15.60 -5.78
CA PHE A 173 23.87 -15.42 -6.01
C PHE A 173 23.14 -16.77 -5.92
N TYR A 174 21.95 -16.77 -5.35
CA TYR A 174 21.08 -17.93 -5.27
C TYR A 174 19.63 -17.57 -5.55
N ARG A 175 18.92 -18.46 -6.24
CA ARG A 175 17.46 -18.46 -6.40
C ARG A 175 17.03 -19.92 -6.55
N ASP A 176 15.92 -20.29 -5.92
CA ASP A 176 15.43 -21.67 -5.87
C ASP A 176 15.17 -22.27 -7.26
N GLU A 177 14.70 -21.44 -8.20
CA GLU A 177 14.21 -21.88 -9.51
C GLU A 177 14.37 -20.81 -10.60
N ASN A 178 14.13 -21.20 -11.86
CA ASN A 178 13.97 -20.30 -13.00
C ASN A 178 15.21 -19.49 -13.44
N VAL A 179 16.40 -19.79 -12.90
CA VAL A 179 17.69 -19.32 -13.45
C VAL A 179 18.12 -20.24 -14.59
N ARG A 180 18.37 -19.67 -15.78
CA ARG A 180 18.78 -20.41 -16.98
C ARG A 180 20.26 -20.28 -17.25
N HIS A 181 20.82 -19.10 -17.02
CA HIS A 181 22.21 -18.77 -17.27
C HIS A 181 22.81 -18.10 -16.05
N MET A 182 24.03 -18.48 -15.71
CA MET A 182 24.84 -17.84 -14.69
C MET A 182 26.29 -17.83 -15.13
N ASN A 183 26.94 -16.67 -15.03
CA ASN A 183 28.35 -16.53 -15.29
C ASN A 183 29.01 -15.75 -14.15
N VAL A 184 30.18 -16.21 -13.72
CA VAL A 184 30.93 -15.59 -12.64
C VAL A 184 32.38 -15.43 -13.08
N THR A 185 32.86 -14.19 -13.06
CA THR A 185 34.28 -13.84 -13.26
C THR A 185 34.89 -13.45 -11.92
N ASP A 186 36.17 -13.13 -11.90
CA ASP A 186 36.89 -12.73 -10.70
C ASP A 186 36.28 -11.50 -9.98
N ASN A 187 35.55 -10.63 -10.68
CA ASN A 187 34.97 -9.41 -10.11
C ASN A 187 33.50 -9.16 -10.49
N GLU A 188 32.84 -10.12 -11.11
CA GLU A 188 31.48 -9.94 -11.63
C GLU A 188 30.66 -11.22 -11.54
N MET A 189 29.37 -11.08 -11.22
CA MET A 189 28.37 -12.13 -11.34
C MET A 189 27.25 -11.63 -12.24
N THR A 190 26.87 -12.42 -13.24
CA THR A 190 25.69 -12.20 -14.06
C THR A 190 24.80 -13.43 -14.06
N TRP A 191 23.50 -13.21 -14.10
CA TRP A 191 22.52 -14.27 -14.25
C TRP A 191 21.33 -13.79 -15.05
N SER A 192 20.67 -14.71 -15.73
CA SER A 192 19.39 -14.47 -16.38
C SER A 192 18.51 -15.72 -16.36
N GLY A 193 17.21 -15.50 -16.53
CA GLY A 193 16.21 -16.54 -16.43
C GLY A 193 14.86 -16.09 -16.94
N THR A 194 13.88 -16.99 -16.79
CA THR A 194 12.51 -16.76 -17.25
C THR A 194 11.53 -17.34 -16.25
N LEU A 195 10.53 -16.56 -15.85
CA LEU A 195 9.42 -17.00 -15.00
C LEU A 195 8.37 -17.75 -15.82
N PRO A 196 7.57 -18.64 -15.22
CA PRO A 196 6.53 -19.36 -15.95
C PRO A 196 5.42 -18.42 -16.43
N ASP A 197 4.92 -18.64 -17.65
CA ASP A 197 3.79 -17.88 -18.23
C ASP A 197 2.41 -18.33 -17.68
N GLY A 198 2.40 -19.41 -16.89
CA GLY A 198 1.20 -20.02 -16.34
C GLY A 198 0.39 -20.91 -17.31
N LYS A 199 0.89 -21.10 -18.54
CA LYS A 199 0.31 -21.92 -19.61
C LYS A 199 1.22 -23.10 -20.00
N GLY A 200 2.31 -23.31 -19.24
CA GLY A 200 3.29 -24.38 -19.44
C GLY A 200 4.52 -23.95 -20.24
N GLY A 201 4.71 -22.65 -20.46
CA GLY A 201 5.83 -22.06 -21.18
C GLY A 201 6.59 -20.99 -20.39
N ASP A 202 7.49 -20.33 -21.12
CA ASP A 202 8.34 -19.24 -20.63
C ASP A 202 7.58 -17.90 -20.73
N GLY A 203 7.53 -17.15 -19.63
CA GLY A 203 6.92 -15.81 -19.49
C GLY A 203 7.96 -14.70 -19.35
N LEU A 204 7.84 -13.90 -18.29
CA LEU A 204 8.71 -12.75 -18.02
C LEU A 204 10.19 -13.15 -17.94
N ARG A 205 11.06 -12.48 -18.70
CA ARG A 205 12.52 -12.66 -18.61
C ARG A 205 13.13 -11.67 -17.63
N PHE A 206 14.17 -12.11 -16.92
CA PHE A 206 14.88 -11.29 -15.96
C PHE A 206 16.39 -11.46 -16.08
N ALA A 207 17.14 -10.43 -15.68
CA ALA A 207 18.59 -10.50 -15.55
C ALA A 207 19.08 -9.69 -14.37
N GLY A 208 20.14 -10.17 -13.73
CA GLY A 208 20.83 -9.49 -12.65
C GLY A 208 22.34 -9.46 -12.88
N LYS A 209 22.97 -8.41 -12.36
CA LYS A 209 24.42 -8.21 -12.41
C LYS A 209 24.93 -7.64 -11.10
N VAL A 210 26.02 -8.20 -10.59
CA VAL A 210 26.78 -7.68 -9.45
C VAL A 210 28.21 -7.43 -9.87
N LYS A 211 28.74 -6.25 -9.55
CA LYS A 211 30.14 -5.89 -9.76
C LYS A 211 30.83 -5.69 -8.41
N VAL A 212 31.98 -6.35 -8.23
CA VAL A 212 32.80 -6.31 -7.00
C VAL A 212 34.01 -5.42 -7.23
N ILE A 213 34.10 -4.32 -6.48
CA ILE A 213 35.17 -3.32 -6.59
C ILE A 213 35.94 -3.29 -5.28
N THR A 214 37.24 -3.60 -5.29
CA THR A 214 38.05 -3.66 -4.07
C THR A 214 39.12 -2.58 -4.02
N LYS A 215 39.50 -2.20 -2.81
CA LYS A 215 40.75 -1.48 -2.52
C LYS A 215 41.72 -2.43 -1.83
N GLY A 216 42.77 -2.83 -2.53
CA GLY A 216 43.71 -3.86 -2.06
C GLY A 216 43.09 -5.26 -2.04
N GLY A 217 43.87 -6.23 -1.56
CA GLY A 217 43.49 -7.64 -1.58
C GLY A 217 43.60 -8.28 -2.96
N SER A 218 43.09 -9.50 -3.08
CA SER A 218 43.06 -10.29 -4.32
C SER A 218 41.66 -10.88 -4.55
N HIS A 219 41.34 -11.14 -5.82
CA HIS A 219 40.12 -11.79 -6.27
C HIS A 219 40.42 -13.19 -6.81
N MET A 220 39.48 -14.11 -6.65
CA MET A 220 39.46 -15.37 -7.38
C MET A 220 38.04 -15.88 -7.52
N THR A 221 37.82 -16.75 -8.50
CA THR A 221 36.56 -17.43 -8.73
C THR A 221 36.65 -18.90 -8.37
N HIS A 222 35.62 -19.42 -7.72
CA HIS A 222 35.48 -20.85 -7.41
C HIS A 222 34.00 -21.18 -7.25
N ASP A 223 33.51 -22.27 -7.86
CA ASP A 223 32.14 -22.78 -7.70
C ASP A 223 31.01 -21.74 -7.76
N HIS A 224 31.01 -20.90 -8.80
CA HIS A 224 30.06 -19.78 -8.98
C HIS A 224 30.09 -18.72 -7.85
N GLN A 225 31.23 -18.58 -7.18
CA GLN A 225 31.45 -17.57 -6.14
C GLN A 225 32.59 -16.62 -6.54
N VAL A 226 32.42 -15.35 -6.16
CA VAL A 226 33.53 -14.38 -6.13
C VAL A 226 34.14 -14.39 -4.74
N ILE A 227 35.42 -14.74 -4.65
CA ILE A 227 36.18 -14.80 -3.40
C ILE A 227 37.11 -13.60 -3.33
N VAL A 228 36.92 -12.76 -2.32
CA VAL A 228 37.80 -11.64 -2.00
C VAL A 228 38.65 -12.01 -0.78
N LYS A 229 39.98 -11.82 -0.88
CA LYS A 229 40.91 -12.05 0.22
C LYS A 229 41.68 -10.80 0.58
N ASN A 230 41.76 -10.50 1.88
CA ASN A 230 42.60 -9.45 2.46
C ASN A 230 42.40 -8.07 1.82
N ALA A 231 41.16 -7.68 1.52
CA ALA A 231 40.84 -6.34 1.04
C ALA A 231 40.80 -5.31 2.20
N ASN A 232 41.03 -4.04 1.87
CA ASN A 232 40.86 -2.93 2.82
C ASN A 232 39.42 -2.45 2.88
N GLU A 233 38.76 -2.44 1.71
CA GLU A 233 37.39 -2.00 1.50
C GLU A 233 36.87 -2.70 0.25
N VAL A 234 35.59 -3.06 0.26
CA VAL A 234 34.90 -3.62 -0.90
C VAL A 234 33.60 -2.86 -1.12
N LEU A 235 33.33 -2.52 -2.38
CA LEU A 235 32.08 -1.95 -2.85
C LEU A 235 31.46 -2.94 -3.84
N LEU A 236 30.29 -3.46 -3.52
CA LEU A 236 29.48 -4.23 -4.45
C LEU A 236 28.35 -3.33 -4.95
N VAL A 237 28.11 -3.40 -6.25
CA VAL A 237 26.95 -2.74 -6.89
C VAL A 237 26.12 -3.78 -7.63
N PHE A 238 24.81 -3.75 -7.38
CA PHE A 238 23.82 -4.69 -7.89
C PHE A 238 22.85 -3.97 -8.83
N ALA A 239 22.53 -4.58 -9.96
CA ALA A 239 21.46 -4.15 -10.85
C ALA A 239 20.57 -5.36 -11.18
N ALA A 240 19.28 -5.11 -11.33
CA ALA A 240 18.29 -6.07 -11.82
C ALA A 240 17.33 -5.38 -12.79
N SER A 241 16.86 -6.13 -13.78
CA SER A 241 15.81 -5.69 -14.69
C SER A 241 15.02 -6.88 -15.23
N THR A 242 13.88 -6.58 -15.84
CA THR A 242 13.01 -7.54 -16.55
C THR A 242 12.58 -6.96 -17.91
N ASP A 243 12.02 -7.80 -18.78
CA ASP A 243 11.54 -7.35 -20.08
C ASP A 243 10.13 -6.74 -20.07
N TYR A 244 9.50 -6.63 -18.90
CA TYR A 244 8.30 -5.82 -18.68
C TYR A 244 8.48 -4.38 -19.19
N TYR A 245 9.68 -3.84 -19.00
CA TYR A 245 10.08 -2.50 -19.41
C TYR A 245 10.38 -2.38 -20.93
N GLY A 246 10.10 -3.41 -21.73
CA GLY A 246 10.21 -3.35 -23.19
C GLY A 246 11.64 -3.37 -23.75
N HIS A 247 12.61 -3.84 -22.95
CA HIS A 247 14.00 -3.97 -23.34
C HIS A 247 14.54 -5.36 -23.00
N ARG A 248 15.72 -5.71 -23.51
CA ARG A 248 16.43 -6.93 -23.11
C ARG A 248 17.04 -6.75 -21.72
N PRO A 249 16.69 -7.57 -20.71
CA PRO A 249 17.12 -7.36 -19.33
C PRO A 249 18.64 -7.36 -19.18
N GLU A 250 19.34 -8.22 -19.92
CA GLU A 250 20.79 -8.33 -19.90
C GLU A 250 21.48 -7.03 -20.36
N ASP A 251 20.99 -6.43 -21.44
CA ASP A 251 21.53 -5.18 -21.98
C ASP A 251 21.31 -4.02 -20.98
N ALA A 252 20.18 -4.02 -20.28
CA ALA A 252 19.86 -2.99 -19.28
C ALA A 252 20.76 -3.07 -18.04
N VAL A 253 20.98 -4.27 -17.48
CA VAL A 253 21.86 -4.41 -16.31
C VAL A 253 23.33 -4.15 -16.67
N GLU A 254 23.75 -4.46 -17.89
CA GLU A 254 25.08 -4.09 -18.40
C GLU A 254 25.24 -2.57 -18.50
N HIS A 255 24.24 -1.89 -19.08
CA HIS A 255 24.24 -0.45 -19.23
C HIS A 255 24.30 0.26 -17.86
N LEU A 256 23.47 -0.18 -16.91
CA LEU A 256 23.43 0.37 -15.56
C LEU A 256 24.79 0.32 -14.86
N LEU A 257 25.59 -0.74 -15.08
CA LEU A 257 26.87 -0.96 -14.40
C LEU A 257 28.11 -0.68 -15.26
N THR A 258 27.95 -0.11 -16.46
CA THR A 258 29.05 0.12 -17.42
C THR A 258 30.21 0.93 -16.80
N ASN A 259 29.91 1.95 -15.98
CA ASN A 259 30.91 2.80 -15.34
C ASN A 259 31.24 2.42 -13.89
N ALA A 260 30.80 1.25 -13.42
CA ALA A 260 30.90 0.85 -12.02
C ALA A 260 32.32 0.94 -11.45
N ALA A 261 33.34 0.58 -12.24
CA ALA A 261 34.74 0.63 -11.83
C ALA A 261 35.26 2.03 -11.44
N LYS A 262 34.59 3.10 -11.89
CA LYS A 262 34.94 4.50 -11.58
C LYS A 262 34.23 5.03 -10.33
N TRP A 263 33.25 4.30 -9.82
CA TRP A 263 32.43 4.78 -8.71
C TRP A 263 33.16 4.67 -7.37
N THR A 264 32.84 5.60 -6.49
CA THR A 264 33.21 5.51 -5.08
C THR A 264 31.95 5.49 -4.24
N TYR A 265 32.03 4.88 -3.05
CA TYR A 265 30.92 4.93 -2.10
C TYR A 265 30.48 6.38 -1.81
N LYS A 266 31.45 7.29 -1.61
CA LYS A 266 31.17 8.70 -1.31
C LYS A 266 30.37 9.38 -2.43
N SER A 267 30.70 9.13 -3.69
CA SER A 267 29.98 9.73 -4.83
C SER A 267 28.57 9.16 -4.95
N LEU A 268 28.41 7.83 -4.84
CA LEU A 268 27.11 7.17 -4.93
C LEU A 268 26.17 7.58 -3.78
N TRP A 269 26.68 7.58 -2.54
CA TRP A 269 25.90 7.98 -1.37
C TRP A 269 25.45 9.44 -1.44
N LYS A 270 26.33 10.36 -1.87
CA LYS A 270 25.99 11.78 -2.01
C LYS A 270 24.83 11.98 -3.00
N ALA A 271 24.90 11.30 -4.15
CA ALA A 271 23.86 11.40 -5.18
C ALA A 271 22.52 10.81 -4.69
N HIS A 272 22.55 9.61 -4.11
CA HIS A 272 21.39 8.99 -3.46
C HIS A 272 20.76 9.91 -2.41
N ARG A 273 21.55 10.43 -1.46
CA ARG A 273 21.01 11.27 -0.37
C ARG A 273 20.42 12.57 -0.88
N GLN A 274 20.97 13.14 -1.95
CA GLN A 274 20.40 14.32 -2.59
C GLN A 274 19.01 14.03 -3.15
N GLN A 275 18.85 12.97 -3.94
CA GLN A 275 17.56 12.64 -4.55
C GLN A 275 16.51 12.24 -3.50
N PHE A 276 16.88 11.38 -2.56
CA PHE A 276 15.98 10.95 -1.48
C PHE A 276 15.54 12.12 -0.59
N GLY A 277 16.49 12.99 -0.23
CA GLY A 277 16.26 14.18 0.61
C GLY A 277 15.23 15.15 0.04
N ASN A 278 15.26 15.39 -1.27
CA ASN A 278 14.35 16.30 -1.96
C ASN A 278 12.86 15.95 -1.75
N VAL A 279 12.57 14.70 -1.40
CA VAL A 279 11.21 14.20 -1.15
C VAL A 279 10.99 13.92 0.33
N PHE A 280 11.86 13.13 0.96
CA PHE A 280 11.63 12.70 2.35
C PHE A 280 11.62 13.89 3.32
N ASP A 281 12.50 14.87 3.12
CA ASP A 281 12.66 16.03 4.01
C ASP A 281 11.49 17.04 3.89
N ARG A 282 10.55 16.85 2.95
CA ARG A 282 9.36 17.71 2.79
C ARG A 282 8.46 17.72 4.02
N VAL A 283 8.39 16.60 4.75
CA VAL A 283 7.54 16.48 5.94
C VAL A 283 8.35 16.06 7.16
N SER A 284 8.17 16.80 8.25
CA SER A 284 8.73 16.46 9.56
C SER A 284 7.63 16.45 10.60
N LEU A 285 7.68 15.48 11.51
CA LEU A 285 6.81 15.37 12.67
C LEU A 285 7.69 15.25 13.90
N ARG A 286 7.39 16.04 14.92
CA ARG A 286 8.02 15.95 16.23
C ARG A 286 6.93 16.04 17.29
N LEU A 287 6.71 14.93 17.96
CA LEU A 287 5.93 14.87 19.19
C LEU A 287 6.89 15.04 20.37
N GLU A 288 6.54 15.87 21.36
CA GLU A 288 7.33 15.93 22.59
C GLU A 288 7.30 14.56 23.28
N ASP A 289 8.48 14.11 23.69
CA ASP A 289 8.70 12.79 24.29
C ASP A 289 9.67 12.93 25.47
N ASN A 290 9.61 12.00 26.42
CA ASN A 290 10.49 12.02 27.59
C ASN A 290 11.95 11.65 27.26
N GLY A 291 12.23 11.21 26.02
CA GLY A 291 13.58 10.93 25.51
C GLY A 291 14.22 9.66 26.07
N LYS A 292 13.55 8.91 26.94
CA LYS A 292 14.09 7.72 27.63
C LYS A 292 14.22 6.52 26.70
N ASN A 293 13.53 6.50 25.56
CA ASN A 293 13.47 5.34 24.67
C ASN A 293 14.48 5.38 23.52
N LYS A 294 15.28 6.45 23.38
CA LYS A 294 16.24 6.60 22.26
C LYS A 294 17.31 5.50 22.23
N ASP A 295 17.68 4.98 23.40
CA ASP A 295 18.73 3.97 23.60
C ASP A 295 18.14 2.55 23.73
N ILE A 296 16.90 2.34 23.28
CA ILE A 296 16.21 1.05 23.30
C ILE A 296 16.05 0.52 21.86
N PRO A 297 16.39 -0.75 21.59
CA PRO A 297 16.14 -1.39 20.30
C PRO A 297 14.68 -1.30 19.85
N THR A 298 14.46 -1.22 18.53
CA THR A 298 13.13 -1.01 17.95
C THR A 298 12.14 -2.10 18.36
N ASP A 299 12.56 -3.36 18.37
CA ASP A 299 11.72 -4.52 18.75
C ASP A 299 11.21 -4.39 20.19
N GLN A 300 12.08 -3.95 21.11
CA GLN A 300 11.69 -3.69 22.50
C GLN A 300 10.79 -2.45 22.64
N ARG A 301 10.98 -1.42 21.79
CA ARG A 301 10.11 -0.23 21.78
C ARG A 301 8.69 -0.54 21.33
N ILE A 302 8.48 -1.47 20.39
CA ILE A 302 7.14 -1.93 19.99
C ILE A 302 6.39 -2.47 21.21
N GLN A 303 7.02 -3.36 21.99
CA GLN A 303 6.43 -3.91 23.22
C GLN A 303 6.10 -2.80 24.24
N ARG A 304 7.05 -1.88 24.49
CA ARG A 304 6.83 -0.77 25.45
C ARG A 304 5.74 0.18 25.03
N PHE A 305 5.64 0.49 23.73
CA PHE A 305 4.57 1.32 23.19
C PHE A 305 3.20 0.62 23.34
N PHE A 306 3.14 -0.69 23.10
CA PHE A 306 1.92 -1.46 23.31
C PHE A 306 1.47 -1.48 24.79
N GLU A 307 2.43 -1.54 25.72
CA GLU A 307 2.16 -1.49 27.17
C GLU A 307 1.71 -0.09 27.63
N ASN A 308 2.36 0.97 27.14
CA ASN A 308 2.02 2.35 27.48
C ASN A 308 2.42 3.32 26.35
N PRO A 309 1.50 3.67 25.43
CA PRO A 309 1.83 4.51 24.28
C PRO A 309 2.22 5.94 24.67
N ALA A 310 1.74 6.44 25.81
CA ALA A 310 2.05 7.78 26.30
C ALA A 310 3.51 7.92 26.80
N GLN A 311 4.23 6.81 26.99
CA GLN A 311 5.64 6.86 27.38
C GLN A 311 6.62 6.86 26.21
N ASP A 312 6.14 6.68 24.96
CA ASP A 312 6.98 6.66 23.76
C ASP A 312 6.29 7.32 22.55
N ASN A 313 6.01 8.62 22.65
CA ASN A 313 5.43 9.40 21.55
C ASN A 313 6.33 9.40 20.30
N ALA A 314 7.65 9.26 20.50
CA ALA A 314 8.61 9.12 19.42
C ALA A 314 8.41 7.82 18.61
N MET A 315 7.73 6.81 19.14
CA MET A 315 7.40 5.58 18.40
C MET A 315 6.31 5.84 17.35
N ALA A 316 5.26 6.61 17.70
CA ALA A 316 4.27 7.06 16.73
C ALA A 316 4.91 7.90 15.62
N THR A 317 5.85 8.79 15.97
CA THR A 317 6.63 9.54 14.98
C THR A 317 7.47 8.63 14.07
N LEU A 318 8.13 7.61 14.65
CA LEU A 318 8.90 6.64 13.89
C LEU A 318 8.02 5.84 12.93
N TYR A 319 6.87 5.35 13.38
CA TYR A 319 5.92 4.59 12.56
C TYR A 319 5.35 5.45 11.42
N TYR A 320 4.97 6.70 11.71
CA TYR A 320 4.53 7.67 10.71
C TYR A 320 5.56 7.87 9.60
N GLN A 321 6.82 8.13 9.98
CA GLN A 321 7.91 8.32 9.03
C GLN A 321 8.29 7.04 8.31
N PHE A 322 8.09 5.87 8.93
CA PHE A 322 8.31 4.58 8.29
C PHE A 322 7.30 4.35 7.15
N GLY A 323 6.01 4.65 7.33
CA GLY A 323 5.04 4.59 6.24
C GLY A 323 5.42 5.49 5.05
N ARG A 324 5.86 6.72 5.31
CA ARG A 324 6.39 7.62 4.26
C ARG A 324 7.63 7.04 3.57
N TYR A 325 8.58 6.53 4.36
CA TYR A 325 9.78 5.87 3.85
C TYR A 325 9.43 4.71 2.92
N LEU A 326 8.48 3.86 3.33
CA LEU A 326 8.03 2.73 2.51
C LEU A 326 7.46 3.20 1.18
N SER A 327 6.65 4.27 1.15
CA SER A 327 6.06 4.78 -0.10
C SER A 327 7.15 5.22 -1.09
N LEU A 328 8.19 5.89 -0.57
CA LEU A 328 9.34 6.30 -1.39
C LEU A 328 10.15 5.11 -1.89
N SER A 329 10.27 4.07 -1.06
CA SER A 329 11.13 2.93 -1.33
C SER A 329 10.46 1.81 -2.12
N SER A 330 9.14 1.85 -2.32
CA SER A 330 8.38 0.78 -2.99
C SER A 330 7.75 1.17 -4.33
N THR A 331 7.96 2.39 -4.83
CA THR A 331 7.60 2.75 -6.21
C THR A 331 8.47 3.88 -6.77
N ALA A 332 8.79 3.82 -8.06
CA ALA A 332 9.71 4.74 -8.72
C ALA A 332 8.95 5.61 -9.75
N PRO A 333 8.33 6.73 -9.35
CA PRO A 333 7.42 7.48 -10.23
C PRO A 333 8.08 8.11 -11.47
N LYS A 334 9.42 8.19 -11.50
CA LYS A 334 10.18 8.68 -12.66
C LYS A 334 10.49 7.60 -13.69
N ALA A 335 10.27 6.32 -13.38
CA ALA A 335 10.52 5.22 -14.31
C ALA A 335 9.39 5.09 -15.35
N GLU A 336 9.76 4.81 -16.60
CA GLU A 336 8.79 4.44 -17.62
C GLU A 336 8.12 3.11 -17.22
N LYS A 337 6.78 3.06 -17.27
CA LYS A 337 5.97 1.94 -16.74
C LYS A 337 6.18 1.64 -15.25
N ALA A 338 6.39 2.65 -14.40
CA ALA A 338 6.43 2.45 -12.94
C ALA A 338 5.22 1.65 -12.41
N LEU A 339 5.49 0.69 -11.52
CA LEU A 339 4.47 -0.08 -10.80
C LEU A 339 4.26 0.52 -9.40
N PRO A 340 3.01 0.59 -8.91
CA PRO A 340 2.73 0.99 -7.52
C PRO A 340 3.08 -0.14 -6.53
N PRO A 341 3.17 0.14 -5.22
CA PRO A 341 3.32 -0.91 -4.22
C PRO A 341 2.15 -1.90 -4.24
N ASN A 342 2.48 -3.19 -4.27
CA ASN A 342 1.52 -4.28 -4.13
C ASN A 342 1.25 -4.63 -2.65
N LEU A 343 0.62 -5.77 -2.36
CA LEU A 343 0.34 -6.24 -0.98
C LEU A 343 1.57 -6.31 -0.06
N GLN A 344 2.77 -6.46 -0.61
CA GLN A 344 4.04 -6.46 0.13
C GLN A 344 4.96 -5.28 -0.26
N GLY A 345 4.41 -4.30 -0.98
CA GLY A 345 5.11 -3.13 -1.50
C GLY A 345 6.06 -3.49 -2.63
N LEU A 346 7.30 -3.80 -2.26
CA LEU A 346 8.41 -4.20 -3.14
C LEU A 346 9.14 -5.44 -2.59
N TRP A 347 8.80 -5.91 -1.39
CA TRP A 347 9.65 -6.82 -0.64
C TRP A 347 8.98 -8.17 -0.46
N ALA A 348 9.50 -9.18 -1.13
CA ALA A 348 9.13 -10.57 -0.94
C ALA A 348 10.38 -11.44 -0.73
N HIS A 349 10.23 -12.55 -0.01
CA HIS A 349 11.26 -13.61 0.06
C HIS A 349 10.76 -14.93 -0.56
N GLN A 350 9.49 -15.03 -0.91
CA GLN A 350 8.90 -16.25 -1.48
C GLN A 350 8.81 -16.19 -3.00
N ILE A 351 8.74 -17.38 -3.61
CA ILE A 351 8.29 -17.57 -4.99
C ILE A 351 6.77 -17.41 -5.06
N GLN A 352 6.04 -18.11 -4.18
CA GLN A 352 4.60 -17.92 -4.00
C GLN A 352 4.37 -16.97 -2.82
N THR A 353 4.11 -15.70 -3.12
CA THR A 353 3.74 -14.72 -2.10
C THR A 353 2.30 -14.94 -1.64
N PRO A 354 1.98 -14.62 -0.37
CA PRO A 354 0.60 -14.67 0.13
C PRO A 354 -0.33 -13.83 -0.75
N TRP A 355 -1.47 -14.40 -1.15
CA TRP A 355 -2.43 -13.77 -2.06
C TRP A 355 -1.75 -13.23 -3.34
N ASN A 356 -0.78 -13.99 -3.87
CA ASN A 356 -0.01 -13.66 -5.07
C ASN A 356 0.81 -12.36 -5.00
N GLY A 357 0.85 -11.69 -3.83
CA GLY A 357 1.41 -10.35 -3.73
C GLY A 357 0.73 -9.41 -4.72
N ASP A 358 -0.56 -9.62 -4.98
CA ASP A 358 -1.29 -8.94 -6.06
C ASP A 358 -1.70 -7.50 -5.66
N TYR A 359 -2.63 -6.91 -6.42
CA TYR A 359 -3.34 -5.70 -5.99
C TYR A 359 -4.78 -6.06 -5.58
N HIS A 360 -5.02 -6.20 -4.28
CA HIS A 360 -6.38 -6.29 -3.71
C HIS A 360 -7.06 -4.90 -3.72
N LEU A 361 -8.16 -4.79 -4.45
CA LEU A 361 -8.89 -3.56 -4.78
C LEU A 361 -10.17 -3.37 -3.96
N ASN A 362 -10.40 -4.15 -2.90
CA ASN A 362 -11.53 -3.98 -1.99
C ASN A 362 -11.14 -3.34 -0.64
N VAL A 363 -9.88 -2.86 -0.51
CA VAL A 363 -9.37 -1.92 0.52
C VAL A 363 -7.85 -1.72 0.39
N ASN A 364 -7.08 -2.78 0.12
CA ASN A 364 -5.64 -2.81 0.38
C ASN A 364 -4.83 -1.90 -0.55
N ALA A 365 -5.02 -2.01 -1.87
CA ALA A 365 -4.34 -1.18 -2.84
C ALA A 365 -4.73 0.29 -2.67
N GLN A 366 -5.97 0.58 -2.29
CA GLN A 366 -6.39 1.93 -1.91
C GLN A 366 -5.67 2.42 -0.65
N MET A 367 -5.61 1.58 0.40
CA MET A 367 -4.93 1.88 1.65
C MET A 367 -3.44 2.18 1.45
N ASN A 368 -2.79 1.49 0.51
CA ASN A 368 -1.40 1.78 0.14
C ASN A 368 -1.18 3.24 -0.30
N HIS A 369 -2.23 3.91 -0.79
CA HIS A 369 -2.14 5.25 -1.38
C HIS A 369 -2.83 6.36 -0.57
N TRP A 370 -3.59 6.03 0.49
CA TRP A 370 -4.30 7.03 1.32
C TRP A 370 -3.39 8.11 1.91
N GLY A 371 -2.17 7.73 2.29
CA GLY A 371 -1.19 8.66 2.87
C GLY A 371 -0.43 9.50 1.86
N VAL A 372 -0.50 9.20 0.55
CA VAL A 372 0.41 9.78 -0.45
C VAL A 372 0.24 11.29 -0.58
N GLU A 373 -1.01 11.74 -0.76
CA GLU A 373 -1.28 13.16 -0.97
C GLU A 373 -0.98 13.97 0.30
N VAL A 374 -1.58 13.60 1.44
CA VAL A 374 -1.44 14.33 2.71
C VAL A 374 0.01 14.39 3.20
N ASN A 375 0.82 13.38 2.89
CA ASN A 375 2.25 13.33 3.22
C ASN A 375 3.17 14.03 2.21
N ASN A 376 2.59 14.80 1.27
CA ASN A 376 3.28 15.63 0.29
C ASN A 376 4.14 14.82 -0.70
N LEU A 377 3.57 13.72 -1.19
CA LEU A 377 4.19 12.74 -2.08
C LEU A 377 3.41 12.57 -3.39
N SER A 378 2.69 13.60 -3.88
CA SER A 378 1.77 13.48 -5.02
C SER A 378 2.36 12.78 -6.26
N GLU A 379 3.66 12.94 -6.55
CA GLU A 379 4.30 12.24 -7.67
C GLU A 379 4.32 10.70 -7.50
N TYR A 380 4.28 10.19 -6.28
CA TYR A 380 4.23 8.76 -5.95
C TYR A 380 2.83 8.15 -6.11
N HIS A 381 1.79 8.95 -6.39
CA HIS A 381 0.45 8.44 -6.71
C HIS A 381 0.33 8.04 -8.19
N ILE A 382 1.15 8.63 -9.06
CA ILE A 382 1.12 8.45 -10.52
C ILE A 382 1.22 6.98 -10.97
N PRO A 383 2.07 6.13 -10.38
CA PRO A 383 2.14 4.71 -10.76
C PRO A 383 0.80 3.97 -10.56
N PHE A 384 0.07 4.27 -9.48
CA PHE A 384 -1.25 3.69 -9.22
C PHE A 384 -2.31 4.24 -10.15
N ILE A 385 -2.32 5.57 -10.39
CA ILE A 385 -3.19 6.21 -11.39
C ILE A 385 -3.01 5.56 -12.77
N ASN A 386 -1.76 5.31 -13.18
CA ASN A 386 -1.46 4.68 -14.47
C ASN A 386 -1.87 3.20 -14.50
N LEU A 387 -1.78 2.49 -13.37
CA LEU A 387 -2.34 1.14 -13.24
C LEU A 387 -3.87 1.18 -13.41
N VAL A 388 -4.59 2.10 -12.74
CA VAL A 388 -6.04 2.27 -12.88
C VAL A 388 -6.43 2.56 -14.33
N LYS A 389 -5.73 3.46 -15.03
CA LYS A 389 -5.96 3.74 -16.46
C LYS A 389 -5.80 2.51 -17.35
N ARG A 390 -4.85 1.61 -17.04
CA ARG A 390 -4.69 0.34 -17.78
C ARG A 390 -5.81 -0.64 -17.47
N ILE A 391 -6.16 -0.80 -16.19
CA ILE A 391 -7.27 -1.66 -15.76
C ILE A 391 -8.57 -1.21 -16.40
N ALA A 392 -8.83 0.09 -16.50
CA ALA A 392 -10.06 0.62 -17.10
C ALA A 392 -10.29 0.09 -18.51
N LYS A 393 -9.24 0.04 -19.34
CA LYS A 393 -9.31 -0.50 -20.71
C LYS A 393 -9.65 -1.99 -20.74
N GLU A 394 -9.09 -2.78 -19.83
CA GLU A 394 -9.44 -4.21 -19.72
C GLU A 394 -10.84 -4.39 -19.12
N GLY A 395 -11.24 -3.50 -18.21
CA GLY A 395 -12.54 -3.47 -17.57
C GLY A 395 -13.71 -3.18 -18.51
N GLU A 396 -13.47 -2.59 -19.69
CA GLU A 396 -14.48 -2.47 -20.75
C GLU A 396 -14.93 -3.86 -21.26
N LYS A 397 -13.98 -4.78 -21.43
CA LYS A 397 -14.28 -6.18 -21.82
C LYS A 397 -15.09 -6.86 -20.72
N THR A 398 -14.72 -6.63 -19.47
CA THR A 398 -15.43 -7.17 -18.30
C THR A 398 -16.85 -6.62 -18.18
N ALA A 399 -17.06 -5.31 -18.39
CA ALA A 399 -18.39 -4.70 -18.39
C ALA A 399 -19.29 -5.35 -19.45
N ASN A 400 -18.75 -5.56 -20.66
CA ASN A 400 -19.48 -6.23 -21.73
C ASN A 400 -19.76 -7.71 -21.43
N ALA A 401 -18.79 -8.48 -20.96
CA ALA A 401 -18.96 -9.91 -20.72
C ALA A 401 -19.98 -10.22 -19.60
N TYR A 402 -19.93 -9.43 -18.52
CA TYR A 402 -20.73 -9.69 -17.32
C TYR A 402 -22.08 -8.99 -17.32
N TYR A 403 -22.22 -7.84 -17.99
CA TYR A 403 -23.48 -7.08 -18.00
C TYR A 403 -24.01 -6.73 -19.39
N ASN A 404 -23.25 -7.00 -20.47
CA ASN A 404 -23.53 -6.48 -21.81
C ASN A 404 -23.77 -4.95 -21.79
N ALA A 405 -22.93 -4.26 -21.00
CA ALA A 405 -23.06 -2.85 -20.69
C ALA A 405 -21.85 -2.04 -21.18
N PRO A 406 -22.04 -0.75 -21.51
CA PRO A 406 -20.94 0.16 -21.81
C PRO A 406 -20.16 0.57 -20.54
N GLY A 407 -19.08 1.31 -20.74
CA GLY A 407 -18.20 1.77 -19.66
C GLY A 407 -17.24 0.67 -19.20
N TRP A 408 -16.70 0.79 -17.99
CA TRP A 408 -15.77 -0.19 -17.44
C TRP A 408 -16.05 -0.56 -15.99
N VAL A 409 -15.74 -1.81 -15.65
CA VAL A 409 -15.80 -2.32 -14.28
C VAL A 409 -14.58 -3.21 -14.01
N VAL A 410 -14.12 -3.19 -12.76
CA VAL A 410 -13.18 -4.15 -12.20
C VAL A 410 -13.69 -4.57 -10.84
N TYR A 411 -13.31 -5.77 -10.41
CA TYR A 411 -13.72 -6.35 -9.15
C TYR A 411 -12.60 -6.29 -8.11
N MET A 412 -12.58 -7.22 -7.16
CA MET A 412 -11.78 -7.12 -5.95
C MET A 412 -10.25 -7.20 -6.16
N MET A 413 -9.74 -7.57 -7.32
CA MET A 413 -8.29 -7.77 -7.51
C MET A 413 -7.82 -7.49 -8.93
N THR A 414 -6.53 -7.21 -9.07
CA THR A 414 -5.82 -7.19 -10.36
C THR A 414 -4.36 -7.60 -10.21
N ASN A 415 -3.67 -7.73 -11.33
CA ASN A 415 -2.24 -8.02 -11.44
C ASN A 415 -1.59 -7.07 -12.46
N ILE A 416 -0.29 -7.23 -12.71
CA ILE A 416 0.43 -6.39 -13.69
C ILE A 416 0.02 -6.67 -15.15
N TRP A 417 -0.69 -7.78 -15.40
CA TRP A 417 -1.12 -8.25 -16.72
C TRP A 417 -2.48 -7.71 -17.15
N GLY A 418 -3.22 -7.02 -16.29
CA GLY A 418 -4.50 -6.40 -16.60
C GLY A 418 -5.73 -7.24 -16.26
N TYR A 419 -5.63 -8.18 -15.32
CA TYR A 419 -6.78 -8.97 -14.86
C TYR A 419 -7.90 -8.05 -14.33
N SER A 420 -9.12 -8.21 -14.85
CA SER A 420 -10.26 -7.35 -14.46
C SER A 420 -11.57 -8.08 -14.14
N ALA A 421 -11.63 -9.40 -14.34
CA ALA A 421 -12.82 -10.21 -14.06
C ALA A 421 -13.11 -10.35 -12.54
N PRO A 422 -14.33 -10.80 -12.15
CA PRO A 422 -14.63 -11.20 -10.78
C PRO A 422 -13.74 -12.33 -10.27
N GLY A 423 -13.65 -12.46 -8.95
CA GLY A 423 -12.99 -13.61 -8.32
C GLY A 423 -13.71 -14.95 -8.56
N GLU A 424 -13.11 -16.00 -8.01
CA GLU A 424 -13.58 -17.39 -8.13
C GLU A 424 -14.82 -17.70 -7.29
N GLN A 425 -15.22 -16.83 -6.35
CA GLN A 425 -16.40 -17.00 -5.52
C GLN A 425 -17.13 -15.67 -5.30
N ALA A 426 -18.45 -15.74 -5.16
CA ALA A 426 -19.33 -14.58 -5.04
C ALA A 426 -19.05 -13.74 -3.78
N SER A 427 -18.83 -14.38 -2.63
CA SER A 427 -18.80 -13.73 -1.30
C SER A 427 -17.72 -12.65 -1.13
N TRP A 428 -16.65 -12.73 -1.92
CA TRP A 428 -15.59 -11.72 -1.98
C TRP A 428 -15.36 -11.22 -3.42
N GLY A 429 -15.48 -12.10 -4.42
CA GLY A 429 -15.14 -11.85 -5.82
C GLY A 429 -16.10 -10.95 -6.57
N ALA A 430 -17.35 -10.81 -6.11
CA ALA A 430 -18.36 -9.97 -6.75
C ALA A 430 -18.31 -8.49 -6.32
N SER A 431 -17.35 -8.11 -5.47
CA SER A 431 -17.15 -6.73 -5.02
C SER A 431 -16.65 -5.85 -6.17
N THR A 432 -17.42 -4.84 -6.59
CA THR A 432 -16.94 -3.89 -7.61
C THR A 432 -15.98 -2.87 -7.01
N ALA A 433 -14.94 -2.48 -7.75
CA ALA A 433 -13.91 -1.56 -7.29
C ALA A 433 -13.70 -0.33 -8.20
N SER A 434 -14.25 -0.32 -9.43
CA SER A 434 -13.99 0.76 -10.40
C SER A 434 -14.32 2.16 -9.84
N GLY A 435 -15.47 2.32 -9.18
CA GLY A 435 -15.82 3.58 -8.53
C GLY A 435 -14.88 4.00 -7.40
N TRP A 436 -14.38 3.06 -6.59
CA TRP A 436 -13.38 3.36 -5.55
C TRP A 436 -12.02 3.73 -6.16
N LEU A 437 -11.61 3.08 -7.24
CA LEU A 437 -10.40 3.49 -7.96
C LEU A 437 -10.53 4.91 -8.53
N CYS A 438 -11.72 5.30 -8.99
CA CYS A 438 -12.02 6.66 -9.40
C CYS A 438 -11.91 7.69 -8.26
N ASN A 439 -12.18 7.33 -7.00
CA ASN A 439 -11.90 8.21 -5.86
C ASN A 439 -10.41 8.60 -5.82
N HIS A 440 -9.48 7.68 -6.09
CA HIS A 440 -8.05 8.03 -6.13
C HIS A 440 -7.69 8.98 -7.27
N LEU A 441 -8.30 8.82 -8.45
CA LEU A 441 -8.11 9.75 -9.57
C LEU A 441 -8.60 11.16 -9.20
N TRP A 442 -9.79 11.23 -8.60
CA TRP A 442 -10.37 12.48 -8.15
C TRP A 442 -9.58 13.13 -7.00
N GLU A 443 -9.14 12.36 -6.01
CA GLU A 443 -8.32 12.83 -4.89
C GLU A 443 -7.00 13.44 -5.35
N HIS A 444 -6.32 12.84 -6.32
CA HIS A 444 -5.09 13.44 -6.88
C HIS A 444 -5.37 14.84 -7.43
N TYR A 445 -6.46 15.02 -8.19
CA TYR A 445 -6.88 16.35 -8.63
C TYR A 445 -7.20 17.27 -7.45
N GLN A 446 -7.96 16.82 -6.45
CA GLN A 446 -8.33 17.67 -5.32
C GLN A 446 -7.11 18.20 -4.55
N PHE A 447 -6.04 17.41 -4.44
CA PHE A 447 -4.79 17.81 -3.80
C PHE A 447 -3.84 18.60 -4.70
N THR A 448 -3.83 18.41 -6.01
CA THR A 448 -2.92 19.10 -6.94
C THR A 448 -3.51 20.35 -7.58
N LYS A 449 -4.83 20.33 -7.80
CA LYS A 449 -5.59 21.30 -8.61
C LYS A 449 -5.05 21.45 -10.03
N ASP A 450 -4.50 20.36 -10.59
CA ASP A 450 -4.02 20.32 -11.97
C ASP A 450 -5.19 20.03 -12.94
N GLU A 451 -5.66 21.05 -13.64
CA GLU A 451 -6.76 20.94 -14.60
C GLU A 451 -6.38 20.15 -15.87
N ASN A 452 -5.09 20.11 -16.26
CA ASN A 452 -4.66 19.28 -17.38
C ASN A 452 -4.76 17.80 -17.01
N TYR A 453 -4.33 17.46 -15.79
CA TYR A 453 -4.54 16.14 -15.24
C TYR A 453 -6.02 15.79 -15.15
N LEU A 454 -6.87 16.71 -14.68
CA LEU A 454 -8.31 16.49 -14.59
C LEU A 454 -8.92 16.20 -15.97
N ALA A 455 -8.55 16.97 -16.99
CA ALA A 455 -8.97 16.73 -18.37
C ALA A 455 -8.52 15.36 -18.89
N GLU A 456 -7.31 14.92 -18.52
CA GLU A 456 -6.79 13.60 -18.89
C GLU A 456 -7.58 12.44 -18.26
N ILE A 457 -8.00 12.58 -17.00
CA ILE A 457 -8.69 11.52 -16.26
C ILE A 457 -10.22 11.58 -16.35
N TYR A 458 -10.79 12.69 -16.80
CA TYR A 458 -12.24 12.85 -16.95
C TYR A 458 -12.90 11.71 -17.76
N PRO A 459 -12.36 11.28 -18.93
CA PRO A 459 -12.95 10.15 -19.65
C PRO A 459 -12.99 8.86 -18.82
N VAL A 460 -11.96 8.60 -18.01
CA VAL A 460 -11.90 7.39 -17.16
C VAL A 460 -12.94 7.45 -16.04
N LEU A 461 -13.13 8.62 -15.42
CA LEU A 461 -14.20 8.84 -14.43
C LEU A 461 -15.59 8.67 -15.07
N LYS A 462 -15.80 9.32 -16.22
CA LYS A 462 -17.06 9.29 -16.95
C LYS A 462 -17.42 7.87 -17.36
N ASP A 463 -16.49 7.09 -17.92
CA ASP A 463 -16.79 5.75 -18.40
C ASP A 463 -17.09 4.77 -17.26
N ALA A 464 -16.53 4.96 -16.06
CA ALA A 464 -16.98 4.24 -14.88
C ALA A 464 -18.43 4.61 -14.53
N ALA A 465 -18.77 5.89 -14.58
CA ALA A 465 -20.13 6.36 -14.29
C ALA A 465 -21.15 5.86 -15.34
N VAL A 466 -20.76 5.77 -16.61
CA VAL A 466 -21.54 5.15 -17.70
C VAL A 466 -21.89 3.70 -17.37
N PHE A 467 -20.92 2.93 -16.87
CA PHE A 467 -21.16 1.55 -16.46
C PHE A 467 -22.22 1.46 -15.35
N TYR A 468 -22.06 2.23 -14.27
CA TYR A 468 -23.04 2.21 -13.18
C TYR A 468 -24.41 2.71 -13.66
N HIS A 469 -24.46 3.78 -14.44
CA HIS A 469 -25.72 4.31 -14.96
C HIS A 469 -26.49 3.27 -15.77
N ALA A 470 -25.78 2.47 -16.59
CA ALA A 470 -26.36 1.42 -17.41
C ALA A 470 -26.76 0.15 -16.65
N THR A 471 -26.18 -0.13 -15.49
CA THR A 471 -26.31 -1.42 -14.79
C THR A 471 -27.09 -1.38 -13.47
N LEU A 472 -27.26 -0.19 -12.87
CA LEU A 472 -28.10 -0.04 -11.69
C LEU A 472 -29.55 -0.44 -12.00
N VAL A 473 -30.21 -1.10 -11.04
CA VAL A 473 -31.62 -1.50 -11.14
C VAL A 473 -32.44 -0.88 -10.02
N LYS A 474 -33.75 -0.69 -10.25
CA LYS A 474 -34.64 -0.23 -9.18
C LYS A 474 -34.96 -1.35 -8.21
N GLU A 475 -34.67 -1.14 -6.94
CA GLU A 475 -35.13 -2.03 -5.88
C GLU A 475 -36.62 -1.80 -5.55
N PRO A 476 -37.38 -2.85 -5.19
CA PRO A 476 -38.85 -2.80 -5.18
C PRO A 476 -39.48 -2.06 -4.00
N LYS A 477 -38.77 -1.84 -2.89
CA LYS A 477 -39.32 -1.31 -1.63
C LYS A 477 -39.37 0.21 -1.59
N ASN A 478 -38.26 0.89 -1.95
CA ASN A 478 -38.17 2.35 -1.95
C ASN A 478 -38.00 2.92 -3.38
N GLY A 479 -37.79 2.07 -4.38
CA GLY A 479 -37.61 2.50 -5.77
C GLY A 479 -36.22 3.05 -6.08
N TRP A 480 -35.23 2.78 -5.22
CA TRP A 480 -33.87 3.29 -5.38
C TRP A 480 -33.08 2.57 -6.47
N TRP A 481 -32.16 3.28 -7.12
CA TRP A 481 -31.17 2.71 -8.05
C TRP A 481 -30.02 2.07 -7.29
N VAL A 482 -29.86 0.76 -7.43
CA VAL A 482 -28.89 -0.04 -6.67
C VAL A 482 -28.12 -1.02 -7.55
N THR A 483 -26.91 -1.38 -7.11
CA THR A 483 -26.11 -2.44 -7.73
C THR A 483 -26.73 -3.81 -7.46
N ALA A 484 -26.74 -4.70 -8.46
CA ALA A 484 -27.21 -6.07 -8.29
C ALA A 484 -26.72 -6.99 -9.43
N PRO A 485 -26.02 -8.11 -9.14
CA PRO A 485 -25.57 -8.56 -7.81
C PRO A 485 -24.38 -7.75 -7.28
N SER A 486 -24.24 -7.69 -5.95
CA SER A 486 -23.04 -7.19 -5.27
C SER A 486 -22.88 -7.82 -3.89
N VAL A 487 -21.82 -7.47 -3.16
CA VAL A 487 -21.54 -7.90 -1.78
C VAL A 487 -21.03 -6.72 -0.96
N SER A 488 -21.20 -6.75 0.38
CA SER A 488 -20.39 -5.91 1.27
C SER A 488 -19.09 -6.68 1.55
N PRO A 489 -17.92 -6.23 1.05
CA PRO A 489 -16.68 -6.98 1.20
C PRO A 489 -16.33 -7.14 2.69
N GLU A 490 -16.01 -8.31 3.23
CA GLU A 490 -16.27 -9.68 2.73
C GLU A 490 -17.23 -10.36 3.73
N ASN A 491 -18.31 -9.64 4.06
CA ASN A 491 -19.21 -10.00 5.15
C ASN A 491 -20.44 -10.77 4.66
N ALA A 492 -21.07 -11.49 5.58
CA ALA A 492 -22.28 -12.25 5.34
C ALA A 492 -23.37 -11.88 6.35
N PHE A 493 -24.62 -12.08 5.95
CA PHE A 493 -25.79 -11.80 6.76
C PHE A 493 -26.72 -13.01 6.86
N LYS A 494 -27.50 -13.05 7.93
CA LYS A 494 -28.54 -14.06 8.14
C LYS A 494 -29.85 -13.55 7.56
N MET A 495 -30.38 -14.32 6.62
CA MET A 495 -31.68 -14.07 5.98
C MET A 495 -32.85 -14.45 6.91
N PRO A 496 -34.07 -13.92 6.70
CA PRO A 496 -35.25 -14.29 7.48
C PRO A 496 -35.61 -15.78 7.43
N ASN A 497 -35.21 -16.50 6.38
CA ASN A 497 -35.39 -17.94 6.24
C ASN A 497 -34.36 -18.78 7.04
N GLY A 498 -33.48 -18.14 7.81
CA GLY A 498 -32.45 -18.78 8.63
C GLY A 498 -31.15 -19.14 7.88
N LYS A 499 -31.07 -18.93 6.56
CA LYS A 499 -29.85 -19.17 5.78
C LYS A 499 -28.90 -17.98 5.83
N VAL A 500 -27.65 -18.23 5.44
CA VAL A 500 -26.60 -17.21 5.30
C VAL A 500 -26.38 -16.91 3.83
N ALA A 501 -26.20 -15.63 3.50
CA ALA A 501 -25.79 -15.16 2.18
C ALA A 501 -24.85 -13.96 2.31
N SER A 502 -24.06 -13.71 1.28
CA SER A 502 -23.24 -12.50 1.10
C SER A 502 -23.77 -11.66 -0.07
N VAL A 503 -24.30 -12.30 -1.11
CA VAL A 503 -24.83 -11.59 -2.29
C VAL A 503 -26.10 -10.83 -1.95
N ALA A 504 -26.10 -9.54 -2.27
CA ALA A 504 -27.20 -8.61 -2.03
C ALA A 504 -27.39 -7.64 -3.21
N MET A 505 -28.42 -6.81 -3.07
CA MET A 505 -28.58 -5.61 -3.87
C MET A 505 -28.21 -4.38 -3.01
N GLY A 506 -27.54 -3.40 -3.62
CA GLY A 506 -27.23 -2.11 -3.02
C GLY A 506 -26.63 -2.14 -1.62
N PRO A 507 -25.57 -2.93 -1.34
CA PRO A 507 -24.85 -2.80 -0.08
C PRO A 507 -24.40 -1.34 0.12
N THR A 508 -24.38 -0.86 1.36
CA THR A 508 -24.18 0.57 1.65
C THR A 508 -22.88 1.14 1.08
N ILE A 509 -21.82 0.33 1.01
CA ILE A 509 -20.56 0.73 0.37
C ILE A 509 -20.72 1.12 -1.11
N ASP A 510 -21.47 0.33 -1.89
CA ASP A 510 -21.71 0.61 -3.31
C ASP A 510 -22.49 1.91 -3.48
N ASN A 511 -23.51 2.12 -2.65
CA ASN A 511 -24.33 3.32 -2.70
C ASN A 511 -23.49 4.59 -2.44
N GLN A 512 -22.52 4.49 -1.51
CA GLN A 512 -21.59 5.57 -1.21
C GLN A 512 -20.60 5.79 -2.35
N ILE A 513 -20.02 4.72 -2.91
CA ILE A 513 -19.06 4.79 -4.02
C ILE A 513 -19.69 5.38 -5.29
N VAL A 514 -20.87 4.87 -5.70
CA VAL A 514 -21.58 5.36 -6.90
C VAL A 514 -21.93 6.84 -6.75
N ARG A 515 -22.42 7.23 -5.56
CA ARG A 515 -22.74 8.63 -5.26
C ARG A 515 -21.50 9.53 -5.34
N GLU A 516 -20.35 9.08 -4.84
CA GLU A 516 -19.11 9.85 -4.93
C GLU A 516 -18.63 9.98 -6.38
N LEU A 517 -18.64 8.88 -7.13
CA LEU A 517 -18.27 8.86 -8.54
C LEU A 517 -19.12 9.83 -9.36
N TYR A 518 -20.44 9.81 -9.20
CA TYR A 518 -21.33 10.71 -9.94
C TYR A 518 -21.04 12.16 -9.59
N LYS A 519 -20.88 12.48 -8.30
CA LYS A 519 -20.51 13.83 -7.86
C LYS A 519 -19.17 14.28 -8.44
N ALA A 520 -18.17 13.41 -8.48
CA ALA A 520 -16.86 13.72 -9.06
C ALA A 520 -16.95 14.01 -10.56
N VAL A 521 -17.75 13.25 -11.32
CA VAL A 521 -17.96 13.51 -12.76
C VAL A 521 -18.70 14.83 -12.99
N ILE A 522 -19.75 15.10 -12.23
CA ILE A 522 -20.52 16.36 -12.29
C ILE A 522 -19.59 17.55 -11.99
N GLU A 523 -18.84 17.50 -10.88
CA GLU A 523 -17.93 18.57 -10.49
C GLU A 523 -16.78 18.75 -11.49
N ALA A 524 -16.22 17.66 -12.01
CA ALA A 524 -15.16 17.73 -13.02
C ALA A 524 -15.65 18.35 -14.34
N ASN A 525 -16.87 18.02 -14.78
CA ASN A 525 -17.50 18.66 -15.94
C ASN A 525 -17.63 20.17 -15.76
N ASP A 526 -18.04 20.62 -14.58
CA ASP A 526 -18.23 22.04 -14.29
C ASP A 526 -16.90 22.80 -14.25
N ILE A 527 -15.88 22.21 -13.62
CA ILE A 527 -14.52 22.76 -13.56
C ILE A 527 -13.93 22.91 -14.96
N LEU A 528 -14.06 21.87 -15.79
CA LEU A 528 -13.52 21.83 -17.14
C LEU A 528 -14.43 22.52 -18.18
N GLN A 529 -15.62 22.95 -17.79
CA GLN A 529 -16.62 23.60 -18.64
C GLN A 529 -17.01 22.77 -19.88
N LEU A 530 -17.11 21.44 -19.75
CA LEU A 530 -17.30 20.52 -20.87
C LEU A 530 -18.73 20.51 -21.45
N GLN A 531 -19.73 20.93 -20.67
CA GLN A 531 -21.15 20.91 -21.05
C GLN A 531 -21.62 19.51 -21.52
N ASP A 532 -21.14 18.46 -20.85
CA ASP A 532 -21.43 17.07 -21.19
C ASP A 532 -22.90 16.74 -20.89
N PRO A 533 -23.74 16.39 -21.89
CA PRO A 533 -25.16 16.12 -21.63
C PRO A 533 -25.39 14.93 -20.70
N PHE A 534 -24.44 13.99 -20.60
CA PHE A 534 -24.55 12.83 -19.72
C PHE A 534 -24.62 13.21 -18.23
N VAL A 535 -24.07 14.38 -17.86
CA VAL A 535 -24.13 14.90 -16.48
C VAL A 535 -25.58 15.09 -16.02
N VAL A 536 -26.49 15.46 -16.92
CA VAL A 536 -27.92 15.62 -16.60
C VAL A 536 -28.56 14.28 -16.20
N ASP A 537 -28.20 13.20 -16.91
CA ASP A 537 -28.68 11.86 -16.61
C ASP A 537 -28.17 11.40 -15.23
N LEU A 538 -26.89 11.67 -14.93
CA LEU A 538 -26.29 11.39 -13.62
C LEU A 538 -27.00 12.15 -12.50
N GLU A 539 -27.23 13.46 -12.67
CA GLU A 539 -27.97 14.28 -11.70
C GLU A 539 -29.39 13.79 -11.48
N GLN A 540 -30.07 13.30 -12.51
CA GLN A 540 -31.41 12.73 -12.39
C GLN A 540 -31.39 11.39 -11.62
N GLN A 541 -30.52 10.47 -12.01
CA GLN A 541 -30.43 9.16 -11.37
C GLN A 541 -29.96 9.27 -9.90
N LEU A 542 -29.05 10.20 -9.59
CA LEU A 542 -28.49 10.42 -8.25
C LEU A 542 -29.55 10.78 -7.18
N ARG A 543 -30.70 11.34 -7.59
CA ARG A 543 -31.83 11.65 -6.68
C ARG A 543 -32.42 10.40 -6.07
N ASP A 544 -32.40 9.30 -6.82
CA ASP A 544 -32.98 8.03 -6.47
C ASP A 544 -31.90 6.97 -6.11
N VAL A 545 -30.62 7.33 -6.01
CA VAL A 545 -29.60 6.45 -5.37
C VAL A 545 -29.83 6.47 -3.85
N PRO A 546 -29.68 5.35 -3.11
CA PRO A 546 -29.89 5.32 -1.66
C PRO A 546 -29.07 6.40 -0.93
N PRO A 547 -29.59 6.96 0.19
CA PRO A 547 -28.82 7.94 0.96
C PRO A 547 -27.49 7.33 1.44
N PRO A 548 -26.44 8.14 1.69
CA PRO A 548 -25.15 7.64 2.14
C PRO A 548 -25.23 6.78 3.40
N VAL A 549 -26.17 7.11 4.28
CA VAL A 549 -26.41 6.41 5.55
C VAL A 549 -27.90 6.19 5.71
N VAL A 550 -28.27 4.95 6.00
CA VAL A 550 -29.57 4.59 6.58
C VAL A 550 -29.29 4.02 7.97
N VAL A 551 -29.98 4.55 8.97
CA VAL A 551 -29.77 4.17 10.38
C VAL A 551 -30.72 3.02 10.72
N SER A 552 -30.14 1.92 11.22
CA SER A 552 -30.86 0.74 11.70
C SER A 552 -31.68 1.03 12.95
N SER A 553 -32.54 0.08 13.31
CA SER A 553 -33.27 0.10 14.60
C SER A 553 -32.35 0.17 15.83
N SER A 554 -31.13 -0.37 15.71
CA SER A 554 -30.09 -0.32 16.74
C SER A 554 -29.33 1.02 16.83
N GLY A 555 -29.64 1.97 15.95
CA GLY A 555 -28.95 3.25 15.85
C GLY A 555 -27.59 3.19 15.15
N ARG A 556 -27.22 2.04 14.56
CA ARG A 556 -26.01 1.83 13.76
C ARG A 556 -26.27 2.11 12.27
N VAL A 557 -25.24 2.39 11.48
CA VAL A 557 -25.35 2.43 10.02
C VAL A 557 -25.69 1.03 9.50
N MET A 558 -26.72 0.88 8.67
CA MET A 558 -27.02 -0.41 8.04
C MET A 558 -25.96 -0.76 7.00
N GLU A 559 -25.50 -2.02 7.00
CA GLU A 559 -24.53 -2.52 6.03
C GLU A 559 -25.18 -2.91 4.68
N TRP A 560 -26.44 -3.35 4.73
CA TRP A 560 -27.27 -3.70 3.58
C TRP A 560 -28.55 -2.86 3.57
N LEU A 561 -29.35 -2.93 2.50
CA LEU A 561 -30.65 -2.22 2.41
C LEU A 561 -31.66 -2.66 3.47
N GLU A 562 -31.50 -3.89 3.97
CA GLU A 562 -32.30 -4.44 5.07
C GLU A 562 -31.45 -4.53 6.35
N ASP A 563 -32.11 -4.38 7.50
CA ASP A 563 -31.50 -4.51 8.84
C ASP A 563 -31.27 -6.00 9.18
N TYR A 564 -30.47 -6.69 8.36
CA TYR A 564 -30.18 -8.10 8.55
C TYR A 564 -29.37 -8.35 9.82
N ALA A 565 -29.58 -9.53 10.42
CA ALA A 565 -28.71 -9.99 11.50
C ALA A 565 -27.33 -10.36 10.95
N GLU A 566 -26.28 -9.82 11.58
CA GLU A 566 -24.89 -10.05 11.20
C GLU A 566 -24.45 -11.48 11.56
N VAL A 567 -23.69 -12.13 10.68
CA VAL A 567 -23.03 -13.41 11.00
C VAL A 567 -21.83 -13.16 11.90
N GLU A 568 -21.05 -12.13 11.57
CA GLU A 568 -19.85 -11.70 12.29
C GLU A 568 -19.97 -10.22 12.68
N PRO A 569 -20.54 -9.88 13.85
CA PRO A 569 -20.67 -8.48 14.28
C PRO A 569 -19.33 -7.73 14.40
N GLN A 570 -18.25 -8.44 14.71
CA GLN A 570 -16.88 -7.92 14.82
C GLN A 570 -16.03 -8.20 13.57
N HIS A 571 -16.67 -8.35 12.40
CA HIS A 571 -15.99 -8.60 11.13
C HIS A 571 -14.88 -7.56 10.85
N ARG A 572 -13.78 -8.01 10.22
CA ARG A 572 -12.59 -7.19 9.96
C ARG A 572 -12.85 -6.01 9.01
N HIS A 573 -13.78 -6.15 8.06
CA HIS A 573 -14.20 -5.05 7.19
C HIS A 573 -15.27 -4.19 7.87
N VAL A 574 -15.21 -2.89 7.57
CA VAL A 574 -16.21 -1.89 7.96
C VAL A 574 -16.68 -1.12 6.72
N SER A 575 -16.93 -1.87 5.64
CA SER A 575 -17.15 -1.39 4.28
C SER A 575 -18.25 -0.33 4.17
N HIS A 576 -19.34 -0.49 4.91
CA HIS A 576 -20.45 0.46 4.95
C HIS A 576 -20.13 1.81 5.63
N LEU A 577 -18.91 1.97 6.17
CA LEU A 577 -18.35 3.25 6.63
C LEU A 577 -17.35 3.85 5.63
N TYR A 578 -17.31 3.39 4.38
CA TYR A 578 -16.56 4.08 3.31
C TYR A 578 -16.85 5.59 3.27
N GLY A 579 -18.11 5.98 3.49
CA GLY A 579 -18.55 7.38 3.56
C GLY A 579 -17.99 8.20 4.72
N LEU A 580 -17.42 7.55 5.75
CA LEU A 580 -16.64 8.20 6.82
C LEU A 580 -15.17 8.33 6.41
N TYR A 581 -14.58 7.28 5.83
CA TYR A 581 -13.26 7.30 5.22
C TYR A 581 -13.10 6.14 4.22
N PRO A 582 -12.56 6.35 3.01
CA PRO A 582 -11.94 7.58 2.51
C PRO A 582 -12.92 8.64 2.00
N GLY A 583 -14.20 8.30 1.84
CA GLY A 583 -15.25 9.25 1.49
C GLY A 583 -15.44 10.34 2.54
N HIS A 584 -16.38 11.26 2.30
CA HIS A 584 -16.55 12.48 3.09
C HIS A 584 -18.02 12.82 3.41
N PHE A 585 -18.90 11.82 3.42
CA PHE A 585 -20.33 12.00 3.67
C PHE A 585 -20.67 12.07 5.16
N ILE A 586 -19.87 11.40 6.01
CA ILE A 586 -20.09 11.30 7.46
C ILE A 586 -19.07 12.20 8.17
N SER A 587 -19.56 13.23 8.86
CA SER A 587 -18.74 14.20 9.57
C SER A 587 -19.41 14.64 10.87
N PRO A 588 -18.66 14.76 12.00
CA PRO A 588 -19.18 15.32 13.24
C PRO A 588 -19.69 16.76 13.12
N VAL A 589 -19.29 17.48 12.05
CA VAL A 589 -19.64 18.90 11.85
C VAL A 589 -20.83 19.05 10.91
N SER A 590 -20.80 18.39 9.75
CA SER A 590 -21.84 18.59 8.72
C SER A 590 -22.98 17.56 8.80
N THR A 591 -22.74 16.36 9.32
CA THR A 591 -23.71 15.27 9.43
C THR A 591 -23.64 14.57 10.79
N PRO A 592 -23.85 15.28 11.92
CA PRO A 592 -23.61 14.77 13.27
C PRO A 592 -24.42 13.51 13.62
N GLU A 593 -25.66 13.38 13.12
CA GLU A 593 -26.48 12.18 13.33
C GLU A 593 -25.87 10.93 12.67
N TRP A 594 -25.28 11.09 11.48
CA TRP A 594 -24.58 9.99 10.79
C TRP A 594 -23.25 9.67 11.47
N ALA A 595 -22.54 10.67 11.99
CA ALA A 595 -21.32 10.47 12.77
C ALA A 595 -21.59 9.66 14.04
N GLU A 596 -22.69 9.93 14.75
CA GLU A 596 -23.09 9.15 15.92
C GLU A 596 -23.47 7.70 15.54
N ALA A 597 -24.17 7.50 14.42
CA ALA A 597 -24.47 6.15 13.93
C ALA A 597 -23.21 5.38 13.54
N ALA A 598 -22.24 6.04 12.89
CA ALA A 598 -20.95 5.46 12.54
C ALA A 598 -20.12 5.11 13.79
N LYS A 599 -20.14 5.97 14.82
CA LYS A 599 -19.52 5.68 16.12
C LYS A 599 -20.10 4.41 16.74
N LYS A 600 -21.43 4.26 16.79
CA LYS A 600 -22.08 3.05 17.29
C LYS A 600 -21.73 1.81 16.47
N THR A 601 -21.62 1.95 15.15
CA THR A 601 -21.12 0.88 14.27
C THR A 601 -19.71 0.45 14.66
N LEU A 602 -18.77 1.38 14.84
CA LEU A 602 -17.38 1.08 15.21
C LEU A 602 -17.29 0.40 16.57
N LEU A 603 -18.06 0.89 17.56
CA LEU A 603 -18.12 0.27 18.88
C LEU A 603 -18.62 -1.18 18.81
N ALA A 604 -19.58 -1.49 17.93
CA ALA A 604 -20.07 -2.85 17.71
C ALA A 604 -19.04 -3.74 16.99
N ARG A 605 -18.31 -3.18 16.00
CA ARG A 605 -17.21 -3.85 15.30
C ARG A 605 -16.01 -4.14 16.20
N GLY A 606 -15.82 -3.33 17.25
CA GLY A 606 -14.70 -3.44 18.17
C GLY A 606 -13.37 -2.95 17.60
N ASP A 607 -12.33 -2.97 18.43
CA ASP A 607 -11.03 -2.34 18.14
C ASP A 607 -9.97 -3.32 17.60
N GLU A 608 -10.28 -4.62 17.59
CA GLU A 608 -9.39 -5.66 17.06
C GLU A 608 -9.50 -5.82 15.53
N GLY A 609 -8.98 -6.92 14.99
CA GLY A 609 -8.89 -7.20 13.55
C GLY A 609 -7.45 -7.34 13.07
N THR A 610 -7.30 -7.50 11.76
CA THR A 610 -6.01 -7.59 11.05
C THR A 610 -5.27 -6.24 11.06
N GLY A 611 -4.01 -6.23 10.62
CA GLY A 611 -3.21 -5.01 10.54
C GLY A 611 -3.87 -3.87 9.72
N TRP A 612 -4.37 -4.16 8.51
CA TRP A 612 -5.11 -3.17 7.72
C TRP A 612 -6.43 -2.75 8.38
N SER A 613 -7.14 -3.67 9.05
CA SER A 613 -8.41 -3.34 9.71
C SER A 613 -8.19 -2.32 10.83
N ARG A 614 -7.15 -2.52 11.65
CA ARG A 614 -6.74 -1.55 12.68
C ARG A 614 -6.32 -0.23 12.05
N ALA A 615 -5.53 -0.25 10.97
CA ALA A 615 -5.13 0.96 10.28
C ALA A 615 -6.33 1.78 9.75
N TRP A 616 -7.35 1.13 9.18
CA TRP A 616 -8.58 1.81 8.76
C TRP A 616 -9.36 2.38 9.94
N LYS A 617 -9.41 1.66 11.07
CA LYS A 617 -10.05 2.14 12.31
C LYS A 617 -9.36 3.36 12.91
N ILE A 618 -8.03 3.52 12.79
CA ILE A 618 -7.35 4.77 13.17
C ILE A 618 -7.94 5.94 12.38
N LEU A 619 -8.12 5.79 11.07
CA LEU A 619 -8.66 6.82 10.19
C LEU A 619 -10.13 7.13 10.50
N PHE A 620 -10.94 6.11 10.80
CA PHE A 620 -12.34 6.30 11.20
C PHE A 620 -12.44 7.09 12.51
N TRP A 621 -11.69 6.72 13.54
CA TRP A 621 -11.71 7.46 14.81
C TRP A 621 -11.12 8.87 14.68
N ALA A 622 -10.12 9.06 13.82
CA ALA A 622 -9.62 10.39 13.47
C ALA A 622 -10.72 11.26 12.81
N ARG A 623 -11.49 10.71 11.87
CA ARG A 623 -12.63 11.40 11.22
C ARG A 623 -13.78 11.69 12.17
N LEU A 624 -13.94 10.90 13.23
CA LEU A 624 -14.89 11.17 14.32
C LEU A 624 -14.37 12.16 15.37
N HIS A 625 -13.19 12.75 15.16
CA HIS A 625 -12.52 13.67 16.08
C HIS A 625 -12.18 13.05 17.45
N ASP A 626 -12.02 11.72 17.52
CA ASP A 626 -11.65 10.99 18.75
C ASP A 626 -10.17 10.58 18.72
N GLY A 627 -9.31 11.53 19.09
CA GLY A 627 -7.85 11.33 19.06
C GLY A 627 -7.35 10.29 20.05
N ASP A 628 -7.97 10.19 21.23
CA ASP A 628 -7.55 9.21 22.24
C ASP A 628 -7.90 7.78 21.78
N HIS A 629 -9.08 7.58 21.18
CA HIS A 629 -9.44 6.27 20.61
C HIS A 629 -8.57 5.93 19.39
N ALA A 630 -8.26 6.90 18.53
CA ALA A 630 -7.34 6.70 17.41
C ALA A 630 -5.93 6.27 17.89
N LEU A 631 -5.42 6.85 18.99
CA LEU A 631 -4.16 6.42 19.61
C LEU A 631 -4.27 5.01 20.21
N GLU A 632 -5.41 4.64 20.80
CA GLU A 632 -5.66 3.27 21.26
C GLU A 632 -5.60 2.26 20.11
N ILE A 633 -6.20 2.57 18.94
CA ILE A 633 -6.09 1.68 17.78
C ILE A 633 -4.64 1.63 17.27
N LEU A 634 -3.91 2.74 17.26
CA LEU A 634 -2.48 2.75 16.92
C LEU A 634 -1.67 1.85 17.89
N ARG A 635 -1.98 1.89 19.18
CA ARG A 635 -1.40 0.97 20.17
C ARG A 635 -1.67 -0.48 19.77
N GLN A 636 -2.91 -0.82 19.41
CA GLN A 636 -3.27 -2.16 18.96
C GLN A 636 -2.57 -2.56 17.66
N LEU A 637 -2.43 -1.66 16.68
CA LEU A 637 -1.68 -1.91 15.44
C LEU A 637 -0.21 -2.26 15.75
N LEU A 638 0.38 -1.62 16.75
CA LEU A 638 1.75 -1.90 17.23
C LEU A 638 1.81 -3.04 18.27
N LYS A 639 0.78 -3.89 18.39
CA LYS A 639 0.88 -5.12 19.17
C LYS A 639 2.02 -6.00 18.62
N PRO A 640 2.98 -6.46 19.43
CA PRO A 640 4.09 -7.29 18.94
C PRO A 640 3.64 -8.61 18.30
N ALA A 641 3.97 -8.80 17.02
CA ALA A 641 3.69 -10.01 16.26
C ALA A 641 4.90 -10.97 16.24
N PHE A 642 5.49 -11.25 17.41
CA PHE A 642 6.78 -11.98 17.50
C PHE A 642 6.64 -13.50 17.63
N LYS A 643 5.43 -14.00 17.94
CA LYS A 643 5.12 -15.43 18.15
C LYS A 643 4.59 -16.07 16.86
N ASN A 644 4.69 -17.39 16.76
CA ASN A 644 4.29 -18.17 15.58
C ASN A 644 2.78 -18.51 15.52
N GLU A 645 1.95 -17.93 16.38
CA GLU A 645 0.50 -18.13 16.34
C GLU A 645 -0.10 -17.18 15.29
N THR A 646 -0.50 -17.70 14.14
CA THR A 646 -1.04 -16.89 13.04
C THR A 646 -2.30 -17.52 12.43
N THR A 647 -3.35 -16.71 12.25
CA THR A 647 -4.52 -17.07 11.43
C THR A 647 -4.86 -15.94 10.47
N TYR A 648 -5.50 -16.27 9.35
CA TYR A 648 -6.05 -15.28 8.41
C TYR A 648 -7.22 -14.46 8.98
N GLU A 649 -7.70 -14.81 10.18
CA GLU A 649 -8.73 -14.06 10.92
C GLU A 649 -8.13 -12.99 11.86
N GLY A 650 -6.80 -12.87 11.93
CA GLY A 650 -6.10 -11.82 12.69
C GLY A 650 -5.46 -12.27 14.01
N VAL A 651 -5.46 -13.59 14.32
CA VAL A 651 -4.60 -14.11 15.38
C VAL A 651 -3.15 -13.87 14.97
N GLY A 652 -2.36 -13.24 15.84
CA GLY A 652 -1.00 -12.82 15.53
C GLY A 652 -0.89 -11.47 14.80
N ALA A 653 -2.00 -10.74 14.59
CA ALA A 653 -1.97 -9.44 13.92
C ALA A 653 -1.36 -8.35 14.80
N GLY A 654 -0.64 -7.43 14.17
CA GLY A 654 0.11 -6.38 14.87
C GLY A 654 1.30 -5.88 14.05
N THR A 655 2.46 -5.77 14.67
CA THR A 655 3.69 -5.26 14.06
C THR A 655 4.88 -6.16 14.35
N TYR A 656 5.61 -6.52 13.29
CA TYR A 656 6.84 -7.31 13.35
C TYR A 656 8.05 -6.48 13.84
N PRO A 657 9.17 -7.12 14.24
CA PRO A 657 10.34 -6.43 14.76
C PRO A 657 10.88 -5.33 13.83
N ASN A 658 10.84 -5.53 12.52
CA ASN A 658 11.25 -4.54 11.52
C ASN A 658 10.19 -3.47 11.20
N LEU A 659 9.17 -3.31 12.05
CA LEU A 659 8.00 -2.43 11.88
C LEU A 659 7.05 -2.78 10.74
N PHE A 660 7.24 -3.88 10.03
CA PHE A 660 6.23 -4.36 9.08
C PHE A 660 4.93 -4.71 9.77
N CYS A 661 3.83 -4.31 9.15
CA CYS A 661 2.48 -4.65 9.55
C CYS A 661 2.24 -6.16 9.37
N ALA A 662 1.67 -6.78 10.39
CA ALA A 662 1.26 -8.18 10.37
C ALA A 662 -0.25 -8.25 10.16
N HIS A 663 -0.67 -8.81 9.02
CA HIS A 663 -2.04 -9.25 8.83
C HIS A 663 -2.45 -10.29 9.88
N PRO A 664 -1.67 -11.37 10.19
CA PRO A 664 -0.46 -11.94 9.54
C PRO A 664 -0.80 -12.80 8.29
N PRO A 665 0.16 -13.05 7.36
CA PRO A 665 1.59 -12.67 7.37
C PRO A 665 1.82 -11.17 7.07
N PHE A 666 3.07 -10.78 6.74
CA PHE A 666 3.36 -9.39 6.32
C PHE A 666 2.45 -8.94 5.18
N GLN A 667 1.75 -7.82 5.43
CA GLN A 667 1.00 -7.03 4.46
C GLN A 667 1.28 -5.55 4.73
N ILE A 668 1.65 -4.81 3.70
CA ILE A 668 2.17 -3.44 3.83
C ILE A 668 1.08 -2.38 4.04
N ASP A 669 -0.16 -2.71 3.66
CA ASP A 669 -1.34 -1.84 3.77
C ASP A 669 -1.46 -1.19 5.15
N GLY A 670 -1.36 -1.93 6.25
CA GLY A 670 -1.46 -1.36 7.60
C GLY A 670 -0.32 -0.41 7.97
N ASN A 671 0.86 -0.49 7.32
CA ASN A 671 1.90 0.54 7.47
C ASN A 671 1.47 1.86 6.82
N PHE A 672 0.95 1.79 5.60
CA PHE A 672 0.48 2.96 4.87
C PHE A 672 -0.75 3.59 5.51
N GLY A 673 -1.76 2.78 5.83
CA GLY A 673 -2.98 3.23 6.48
C GLY A 673 -2.72 3.80 7.87
N GLY A 674 -1.83 3.20 8.67
CA GLY A 674 -1.49 3.74 9.99
C GLY A 674 -0.72 5.07 9.91
N SER A 675 0.15 5.24 8.91
CA SER A 675 0.80 6.53 8.64
C SER A 675 -0.20 7.60 8.17
N ALA A 676 -1.14 7.23 7.30
CA ALA A 676 -2.24 8.09 6.89
C ALA A 676 -3.13 8.47 8.09
N GLY A 677 -3.42 7.53 8.99
CA GLY A 677 -4.18 7.74 10.22
C GLY A 677 -3.56 8.80 11.12
N ILE A 678 -2.24 8.73 11.34
CA ILE A 678 -1.51 9.75 12.10
C ILE A 678 -1.59 11.12 11.41
N ALA A 679 -1.51 11.19 10.09
CA ALA A 679 -1.70 12.45 9.36
C ALA A 679 -3.15 12.99 9.54
N GLU A 680 -4.16 12.13 9.42
CA GLU A 680 -5.58 12.49 9.54
C GLU A 680 -5.96 12.96 10.96
N MET A 681 -5.21 12.53 11.99
CA MET A 681 -5.33 13.05 13.36
C MET A 681 -4.83 14.50 13.48
N LEU A 682 -3.84 14.87 12.65
CA LEU A 682 -3.17 16.18 12.68
C LEU A 682 -3.77 17.20 11.71
N ILE A 683 -4.30 16.75 10.58
CA ILE A 683 -4.92 17.61 9.57
C ILE A 683 -6.04 16.89 8.83
N GLN A 684 -7.14 17.59 8.58
CA GLN A 684 -8.20 17.15 7.69
C GLN A 684 -8.55 18.27 6.72
N SER A 685 -8.98 17.93 5.50
CA SER A 685 -9.33 18.94 4.50
C SER A 685 -10.47 18.51 3.55
N HIS A 686 -11.35 17.63 4.01
CA HIS A 686 -12.42 17.03 3.20
C HIS A 686 -13.77 17.76 3.32
N ASP A 687 -14.00 18.51 4.41
CA ASP A 687 -15.25 19.21 4.70
C ASP A 687 -15.31 20.67 4.15
N GLY A 688 -14.55 20.95 3.09
CA GLY A 688 -14.51 22.28 2.45
C GLY A 688 -13.71 23.35 3.22
N TYR A 689 -12.91 22.95 4.20
CA TYR A 689 -11.95 23.79 4.93
C TYR A 689 -10.78 22.94 5.42
N ILE A 690 -9.66 23.58 5.80
CA ILE A 690 -8.53 22.90 6.45
C ILE A 690 -8.78 22.88 7.96
N HIS A 691 -8.93 21.70 8.56
CA HIS A 691 -9.09 21.51 10.00
C HIS A 691 -7.74 21.14 10.62
N LEU A 692 -7.24 21.96 11.53
CA LEU A 692 -5.97 21.75 12.22
C LEU A 692 -6.18 21.01 13.54
N LEU A 693 -5.45 19.91 13.74
CA LEU A 693 -5.51 19.04 14.92
C LEU A 693 -6.93 18.51 15.25
N PRO A 694 -7.67 17.97 14.26
CA PRO A 694 -9.05 17.52 14.44
C PRO A 694 -9.21 16.39 15.46
N ALA A 695 -8.19 15.53 15.63
CA ALA A 695 -8.22 14.38 16.52
C ALA A 695 -6.87 14.21 17.24
N LEU A 696 -6.38 15.27 17.89
CA LEU A 696 -5.13 15.22 18.66
C LEU A 696 -5.32 14.39 19.95
N PRO A 697 -4.55 13.31 20.18
CA PRO A 697 -4.57 12.58 21.44
C PRO A 697 -4.05 13.46 22.57
N LYS A 698 -4.60 13.28 23.78
CA LYS A 698 -4.11 13.99 24.98
C LYS A 698 -2.63 13.70 25.27
N ALA A 699 -2.15 12.51 24.91
CA ALA A 699 -0.76 12.10 25.06
C ALA A 699 0.21 12.94 24.19
N TRP A 700 -0.26 13.50 23.08
CA TRP A 700 0.53 14.35 22.17
C TRP A 700 0.39 15.82 22.56
N TYR A 701 0.64 16.11 23.84
CA TYR A 701 0.34 17.40 24.48
C TYR A 701 0.97 18.61 23.77
N SER A 702 2.19 18.43 23.24
CA SER A 702 2.95 19.45 22.53
C SER A 702 3.72 18.84 21.37
N GLY A 703 3.88 19.61 20.30
CA GLY A 703 4.57 19.12 19.12
C GLY A 703 4.56 20.08 17.93
N GLU A 704 5.12 19.61 16.83
CA GLU A 704 5.16 20.32 15.56
C GLU A 704 5.11 19.33 14.40
N VAL A 705 4.32 19.67 13.38
CA VAL A 705 4.36 19.02 12.07
C VAL A 705 4.57 20.10 11.00
N LYS A 706 5.40 19.80 10.01
CA LYS A 706 5.69 20.71 8.89
C LYS A 706 5.50 19.99 7.58
N GLY A 707 4.94 20.69 6.60
CA GLY A 707 4.95 20.27 5.21
C GLY A 707 3.83 19.33 4.77
N LEU A 708 2.82 19.07 5.62
CA LEU A 708 1.64 18.29 5.22
C LEU A 708 0.91 19.00 4.07
N LYS A 709 0.28 18.23 3.19
CA LYS A 709 -0.51 18.77 2.08
C LYS A 709 -2.00 18.68 2.40
N ALA A 710 -2.76 19.67 1.99
CA ALA A 710 -4.22 19.71 2.08
C ALA A 710 -4.84 19.90 0.69
N ARG A 711 -6.09 19.43 0.52
CA ARG A 711 -6.89 19.67 -0.68
C ARG A 711 -6.95 21.17 -1.00
N GLY A 712 -6.88 21.52 -2.28
CA GLY A 712 -6.65 22.89 -2.74
C GLY A 712 -5.17 23.22 -3.00
N ASN A 713 -4.29 22.22 -2.96
CA ASN A 713 -2.85 22.37 -3.17
C ASN A 713 -2.16 23.30 -2.16
N TYR A 714 -2.52 23.13 -0.88
CA TYR A 714 -1.93 23.87 0.22
C TYR A 714 -0.89 23.03 0.97
N ILE A 715 0.22 23.65 1.37
CA ILE A 715 1.19 23.07 2.30
C ILE A 715 1.03 23.73 3.67
N VAL A 716 0.89 22.91 4.71
CA VAL A 716 0.54 23.33 6.06
C VAL A 716 1.62 22.93 7.07
N ASP A 717 2.04 23.88 7.88
CA ASP A 717 2.82 23.66 9.10
C ASP A 717 1.94 23.97 10.32
N ILE A 718 2.03 23.15 11.36
CA ILE A 718 1.27 23.30 12.60
C ILE A 718 2.22 23.13 13.78
N ARG A 719 2.18 24.07 14.72
CA ARG A 719 2.84 23.94 16.03
C ARG A 719 1.78 24.07 17.11
N TRP A 720 1.85 23.18 18.10
CA TRP A 720 0.93 23.20 19.23
C TRP A 720 1.66 23.02 20.56
N LYS A 721 1.00 23.52 21.60
CA LYS A 721 1.41 23.40 22.98
C LYS A 721 0.15 23.33 23.83
N ASP A 722 0.19 22.55 24.90
CA ASP A 722 -0.91 22.39 25.84
C ASP A 722 -2.22 21.96 25.15
N GLY A 723 -2.09 21.09 24.13
CA GLY A 723 -3.19 20.57 23.31
C GLY A 723 -3.81 21.58 22.33
N ARG A 724 -3.23 22.78 22.15
CA ARG A 724 -3.79 23.84 21.31
C ARG A 724 -2.80 24.35 20.27
N VAL A 725 -3.29 24.67 19.08
CA VAL A 725 -2.46 25.30 18.02
C VAL A 725 -1.98 26.66 18.52
N THR A 726 -0.66 26.85 18.53
CA THR A 726 0.00 28.11 18.90
C THR A 726 0.50 28.89 17.69
N ASN A 727 0.81 28.20 16.61
CA ASN A 727 1.21 28.79 15.34
C ASN A 727 0.91 27.84 14.20
N PHE A 728 0.55 28.37 13.03
CA PHE A 728 0.43 27.60 11.80
C PHE A 728 0.83 28.45 10.59
N LYS A 729 1.28 27.79 9.52
CA LYS A 729 1.57 28.42 8.23
C LYS A 729 0.84 27.66 7.14
N VAL A 730 0.20 28.37 6.23
CA VAL A 730 -0.42 27.81 5.02
C VAL A 730 0.24 28.47 3.83
N ARG A 731 0.73 27.65 2.91
CA ARG A 731 1.33 28.07 1.63
C ARG A 731 0.50 27.49 0.50
N GLY A 732 0.26 28.26 -0.55
CA GLY A 732 -0.51 27.86 -1.72
C GLY A 732 -0.44 28.95 -2.79
N LYS A 733 -1.43 29.00 -3.69
CA LYS A 733 -1.49 30.03 -4.74
C LYS A 733 -1.78 31.41 -4.14
N LYS A 734 -0.92 32.38 -4.45
CA LYS A 734 -1.00 33.76 -3.94
C LYS A 734 -2.36 34.39 -4.28
N GLY A 735 -2.99 35.03 -3.30
CA GLY A 735 -4.25 35.76 -3.46
C GLY A 735 -5.51 34.92 -3.19
N GLU A 736 -5.39 33.59 -3.08
CA GLU A 736 -6.50 32.73 -2.67
C GLU A 736 -6.88 32.93 -1.20
N THR A 737 -8.14 32.63 -0.88
CA THR A 737 -8.64 32.63 0.49
C THR A 737 -9.12 31.23 0.83
N VAL A 738 -8.59 30.68 1.92
CA VAL A 738 -8.94 29.34 2.40
C VAL A 738 -9.59 29.42 3.78
N GLY A 739 -10.61 28.61 4.01
CA GLY A 739 -11.20 28.43 5.34
C GLY A 739 -10.32 27.53 6.20
N ILE A 740 -10.03 27.96 7.43
CA ILE A 740 -9.28 27.20 8.43
C ILE A 740 -10.17 27.00 9.65
N PHE A 741 -10.28 25.77 10.15
CA PHE A 741 -10.85 25.48 11.46
C PHE A 741 -9.71 25.17 12.43
N VAL A 742 -9.60 25.96 13.50
CA VAL A 742 -8.48 25.90 14.45
C VAL A 742 -8.95 26.29 15.84
N ASN A 743 -8.59 25.49 16.86
CA ASN A 743 -8.89 25.77 18.27
C ASN A 743 -10.40 26.02 18.58
N GLY A 744 -11.31 25.47 17.76
CA GLY A 744 -12.76 25.64 17.88
C GLY A 744 -13.36 26.75 17.01
N ASP A 745 -12.53 27.54 16.32
CA ASP A 745 -12.97 28.70 15.53
C ASP A 745 -12.74 28.47 14.03
N LYS A 746 -13.70 28.91 13.20
CA LYS A 746 -13.56 28.96 11.74
C LYS A 746 -13.11 30.35 11.30
N ILE A 747 -11.94 30.45 10.68
CA ILE A 747 -11.36 31.69 10.17
C ILE A 747 -11.12 31.61 8.65
N LYS A 748 -11.00 32.77 8.00
CA LYS A 748 -10.54 32.87 6.60
C LYS A 748 -9.10 33.35 6.57
N LYS A 749 -8.24 32.67 5.81
CA LYS A 749 -6.83 33.03 5.64
C LYS A 749 -6.56 33.35 4.17
N LYS A 750 -6.06 34.56 3.90
CA LYS A 750 -5.52 34.94 2.59
C LYS A 750 -4.07 34.46 2.47
N ILE A 751 -3.74 33.84 1.33
CA ILE A 751 -2.41 33.28 1.00
C ILE A 751 -1.51 34.32 0.34
#